data_AF-A0A523PDQ2-F1
#
_entry.id   AF-A0A523PDQ2-F1
#
_cell.length_a   1.000
_cell.length_b   1.000
_cell.length_c   1.000
_cell.angle_alpha   90.00
_cell.angle_beta   90.00
_cell.angle_gamma   90.00
#
_symmetry.space_group_name_H-M   'P 1'
#
loop_
_entity.id
_entity.type
_entity.pdbx_description
1 polymer ?
#
loop_
_entity_poly.entity_id
_entity_poly.type
_entity_poly.pdbx_seq_one_letter_code
_entity_poly.pdbx_strand_id
1 'polypeptide(L)'
;MAHGALSANVRITVAGATNAAQFVSQSVPNELNPGETSTVSITMINTGSTTWTRVGGYKLGTQNPQDNTLWTETTRVWLSNSESIGSGQTKTFTFDIKAPATAGTYNFQWRMVQEGVEWFGVLSPNVSITIEGGNSTELPDPNHAMDFDYYFVEWKNPSDFDTARAEVNDYTNLYYAGRAQYISDLTPAQWRPLLNQSLTNAVNEGKRIHLALELDEPARAAELDDILDVTAPYWSSVKRIEVADEPNWSRRQTEDIIADLRRRLSSRGLSQPPMGIVYVHRQPLPDAKNAANLDWIGIEAYIDPPGSPNSQENVDALNAHIRNFKSQVPAKKKMVLVMMAYDRNGGWTNISTLEDLQEPVYLQAYNDPRVIAITMFAYSRAGGARHHPELKPHHRRIGEKILGFSQFGDDAQFLSQSVPTELNVGETIPVSITLKNTGSTSWTHSSSYGLSSQNPKDNVIWTGRTRIGLAVGESIAPGQSKTFTFDATAPTTPGNYNFQWRMAHGSEFFGDFTFNVVIAVKLDADVQPSFPIRGAFYYPWFPQAWDQKGIFPFTRYTPSAGYYDSADRSIIQRHIDAMEYGNIDVGIASWWGQGHHTDQRLPVLLDVTAGQRFRWTVYYEGEGFGNPSASQIENDLHYLKNKYADDSSFFRVEGRFVIVVYGGHETCEMVDRWTLANSVNAYIVLKVFPGYESCANQPDGWHQYAPGQRTDSQGAFRLHYQPRLLVGG
;
A
#
# COMPACT_ATOMS: atom_id res chain seq x y z
N MET A 1 63.35 24.04 -55.74
CA MET A 1 62.91 22.85 -54.98
C MET A 1 62.31 23.35 -53.68
N ALA A 2 60.99 23.26 -53.54
CA ALA A 2 60.28 23.49 -52.29
C ALA A 2 59.88 22.12 -51.73
N HIS A 3 60.30 21.79 -50.52
CA HIS A 3 59.82 20.62 -49.79
C HIS A 3 59.10 21.12 -48.54
N GLY A 4 57.76 21.15 -48.62
CA GLY A 4 56.89 21.40 -47.47
C GLY A 4 56.99 20.24 -46.49
N ALA A 5 57.09 20.55 -45.20
CA ALA A 5 57.01 19.57 -44.13
C ALA A 5 55.59 18.99 -44.09
N LEU A 6 55.48 17.66 -44.08
CA LEU A 6 54.21 16.93 -43.95
C LEU A 6 53.63 17.12 -42.53
N SER A 7 52.32 17.30 -42.42
CA SER A 7 51.59 17.34 -41.15
C SER A 7 51.72 16.02 -40.39
N ALA A 8 51.81 16.10 -39.06
CA ALA A 8 51.79 14.93 -38.19
C ALA A 8 50.50 14.11 -38.38
N ASN A 9 50.65 12.79 -38.54
CA ASN A 9 49.52 11.86 -38.50
C ASN A 9 48.95 11.81 -37.08
N VAL A 10 47.76 12.40 -36.89
CA VAL A 10 46.96 12.19 -35.68
C VAL A 10 46.42 10.76 -35.74
N ARG A 11 46.86 9.89 -34.83
CA ARG A 11 46.13 8.65 -34.54
C ARG A 11 44.85 9.03 -33.78
N ILE A 12 43.74 9.10 -34.49
CA ILE A 12 42.42 9.04 -33.88
C ILE A 12 42.17 7.57 -33.55
N THR A 13 42.31 7.20 -32.28
CA THR A 13 41.77 5.93 -31.81
C THR A 13 40.26 6.13 -31.69
N VAL A 14 39.50 5.66 -32.70
CA VAL A 14 38.04 5.57 -32.58
C VAL A 14 37.77 4.52 -31.52
N ALA A 15 37.40 4.94 -30.31
CA ALA A 15 36.80 4.03 -29.34
C ALA A 15 35.60 3.37 -30.03
N GLY A 16 35.56 2.03 -30.04
CA GLY A 16 34.47 1.30 -30.69
C GLY A 16 33.13 1.81 -30.19
N ALA A 17 32.14 1.92 -31.08
CA ALA A 17 30.81 2.36 -30.70
C ALA A 17 30.26 1.44 -29.59
N THR A 18 29.74 2.03 -28.52
CA THR A 18 29.27 1.34 -27.32
C THR A 18 27.78 1.54 -27.13
N ASN A 19 27.05 0.45 -26.93
CA ASN A 19 25.66 0.47 -26.49
C ASN A 19 25.61 0.66 -24.96
N ALA A 20 24.92 1.71 -24.47
CA ALA A 20 24.66 1.88 -23.05
C ALA A 20 23.33 2.62 -22.83
N ALA A 21 22.57 2.20 -21.83
CA ALA A 21 21.28 2.79 -21.47
C ALA A 21 21.12 2.91 -19.96
N GLN A 22 20.46 3.97 -19.51
CA GLN A 22 20.01 4.13 -18.13
C GLN A 22 18.49 4.23 -18.07
N PHE A 23 17.91 3.72 -16.99
CA PHE A 23 16.49 3.86 -16.69
C PHE A 23 16.20 5.26 -16.16
N VAL A 24 15.07 5.85 -16.57
CA VAL A 24 14.62 7.18 -16.12
C VAL A 24 13.33 7.06 -15.29
N SER A 25 12.27 6.48 -15.86
CA SER A 25 10.97 6.36 -15.20
C SER A 25 10.10 5.27 -15.84
N GLN A 26 9.06 4.83 -15.14
CA GLN A 26 8.02 3.97 -15.70
C GLN A 26 6.65 4.30 -15.08
N SER A 27 5.59 4.03 -15.83
CA SER A 27 4.20 4.06 -15.37
C SER A 27 3.59 2.69 -15.63
N VAL A 28 3.31 1.97 -14.55
CA VAL A 28 2.89 0.56 -14.56
C VAL A 28 1.87 0.39 -13.43
N PRO A 29 0.72 -0.26 -13.67
CA PRO A 29 -0.20 -0.60 -12.59
C PRO A 29 0.43 -1.65 -11.67
N ASN A 30 0.17 -1.54 -10.37
CA ASN A 30 0.62 -2.56 -9.41
C ASN A 30 -0.35 -3.74 -9.34
N GLU A 31 -1.56 -3.62 -9.90
CA GLU A 31 -2.60 -4.65 -9.86
C GLU A 31 -3.45 -4.61 -11.14
N LEU A 32 -3.93 -5.77 -11.58
CA LEU A 32 -4.83 -5.93 -12.73
C LEU A 32 -5.81 -7.08 -12.50
N ASN A 33 -6.99 -7.03 -13.12
CA ASN A 33 -7.89 -8.17 -13.16
C ASN A 33 -7.39 -9.24 -14.16
N PRO A 34 -7.83 -10.51 -14.05
CA PRO A 34 -7.39 -11.56 -14.95
C PRO A 34 -7.79 -11.25 -16.40
N GLY A 35 -6.80 -11.20 -17.29
CA GLY A 35 -7.01 -10.88 -18.70
C GLY A 35 -7.23 -9.39 -19.02
N GLU A 36 -7.19 -8.50 -18.02
CA GLU A 36 -7.30 -7.05 -18.21
C GLU A 36 -6.15 -6.50 -19.06
N THR A 37 -6.46 -5.53 -19.91
CA THR A 37 -5.45 -4.82 -20.71
C THR A 37 -5.20 -3.43 -20.16
N SER A 38 -3.95 -3.01 -20.05
CA SER A 38 -3.56 -1.69 -19.56
C SER A 38 -2.42 -1.10 -20.39
N THR A 39 -2.43 0.21 -20.60
CA THR A 39 -1.32 0.91 -21.29
C THR A 39 -0.25 1.32 -20.28
N VAL A 40 0.99 0.90 -20.51
CA VAL A 40 2.13 1.19 -19.65
C VAL A 40 3.18 2.01 -20.41
N SER A 41 4.10 2.63 -19.67
CA SER A 41 5.26 3.28 -20.28
C SER A 41 6.55 3.08 -19.52
N ILE A 42 7.67 3.04 -20.26
CA ILE A 42 9.04 2.96 -19.72
C ILE A 42 9.92 3.95 -20.46
N THR A 43 10.63 4.80 -19.73
CA THR A 43 11.54 5.81 -20.26
C THR A 43 12.99 5.42 -20.02
N MET A 44 13.78 5.36 -21.10
CA MET A 44 15.22 5.07 -21.08
C MET A 44 15.99 6.25 -21.67
N ILE A 45 17.21 6.49 -21.19
CA ILE A 45 18.16 7.44 -21.78
C ILE A 45 19.34 6.69 -22.41
N ASN A 46 19.74 7.11 -23.61
CA ASN A 46 20.93 6.59 -24.29
C ASN A 46 22.19 7.23 -23.72
N THR A 47 23.01 6.46 -23.02
CA THR A 47 24.30 6.90 -22.47
C THR A 47 25.48 6.37 -23.27
N GLY A 48 25.22 5.65 -24.37
CA GLY A 48 26.21 5.08 -25.27
C GLY A 48 26.53 6.01 -26.44
N SER A 49 27.52 5.60 -27.24
CA SER A 49 27.95 6.34 -28.44
C SER A 49 27.22 5.91 -29.72
N THR A 50 26.44 4.83 -29.68
CA THR A 50 25.61 4.34 -30.79
C THR A 50 24.21 4.98 -30.81
N THR A 51 23.71 5.37 -31.98
CA THR A 51 22.33 5.85 -32.13
C THR A 51 21.34 4.68 -32.24
N TRP A 52 20.31 4.66 -31.39
CA TRP A 52 19.27 3.63 -31.45
C TRP A 52 18.26 3.93 -32.55
N THR A 53 18.08 2.98 -33.47
CA THR A 53 17.08 3.05 -34.54
C THR A 53 16.39 1.70 -34.69
N ARG A 54 15.17 1.70 -35.25
CA ARG A 54 14.47 0.44 -35.55
C ARG A 54 15.26 -0.43 -36.53
N VAL A 55 15.83 0.17 -37.58
CA VAL A 55 16.66 -0.52 -38.60
C VAL A 55 17.92 -1.10 -37.98
N GLY A 56 18.53 -0.40 -37.02
CA GLY A 56 19.68 -0.91 -36.25
C GLY A 56 19.35 -2.02 -35.25
N GLY A 57 18.08 -2.42 -35.14
CA GLY A 57 17.64 -3.55 -34.31
C GLY A 57 17.43 -3.22 -32.82
N TYR A 58 17.32 -1.93 -32.46
CA TYR A 58 17.18 -1.49 -31.07
C TYR A 58 15.75 -1.52 -30.57
N LYS A 59 15.54 -2.12 -29.38
CA LYS A 59 14.21 -2.38 -28.81
C LYS A 59 14.27 -2.40 -27.28
N LEU A 60 13.10 -2.35 -26.65
CA LEU A 60 12.93 -2.78 -25.26
C LEU A 60 12.55 -4.27 -25.24
N GLY A 61 13.13 -5.05 -24.34
CA GLY A 61 12.87 -6.49 -24.23
C GLY A 61 12.49 -6.93 -22.81
N THR A 62 11.63 -7.95 -22.73
CA THR A 62 11.09 -8.48 -21.47
C THR A 62 12.17 -9.15 -20.61
N GLN A 63 12.08 -8.94 -19.30
CA GLN A 63 12.99 -9.45 -18.29
C GLN A 63 12.20 -10.04 -17.11
N ASN A 64 12.93 -10.77 -16.24
CA ASN A 64 12.41 -11.44 -15.05
C ASN A 64 11.18 -12.35 -15.30
N PRO A 65 11.33 -13.45 -16.08
CA PRO A 65 12.58 -13.95 -16.69
C PRO A 65 12.86 -13.32 -18.07
N GLN A 66 14.12 -13.33 -18.52
CA GLN A 66 14.48 -12.82 -19.85
C GLN A 66 13.67 -13.52 -20.95
N ASP A 67 13.24 -12.75 -21.96
CA ASP A 67 12.55 -13.24 -23.16
C ASP A 67 11.19 -13.93 -22.88
N ASN A 68 10.48 -13.49 -21.85
CA ASN A 68 9.12 -13.97 -21.56
C ASN A 68 8.05 -13.24 -22.39
N THR A 69 6.88 -13.87 -22.55
CA THR A 69 5.72 -13.31 -23.27
C THR A 69 4.55 -12.97 -22.35
N LEU A 70 4.79 -12.90 -21.03
CA LEU A 70 3.75 -12.88 -20.00
C LEU A 70 2.76 -11.72 -20.19
N TRP A 71 3.28 -10.53 -20.49
CA TRP A 71 2.50 -9.28 -20.52
C TRP A 71 2.11 -8.81 -21.91
N THR A 72 2.87 -9.11 -22.97
CA THR A 72 2.70 -8.44 -24.28
C THR A 72 2.50 -9.41 -25.45
N GLU A 73 2.30 -10.70 -25.18
CA GLU A 73 2.27 -11.83 -26.14
C GLU A 73 3.54 -11.96 -27.02
N THR A 74 4.43 -10.97 -26.98
CA THR A 74 5.72 -10.88 -27.64
C THR A 74 6.81 -10.62 -26.60
N THR A 75 8.07 -10.62 -27.03
CA THR A 75 9.22 -10.38 -26.15
C THR A 75 9.84 -8.98 -26.35
N ARG A 76 9.30 -8.17 -27.28
CA ARG A 76 9.93 -6.93 -27.75
C ARG A 76 8.94 -5.79 -27.97
N VAL A 77 9.32 -4.59 -27.53
CA VAL A 77 8.66 -3.33 -27.91
C VAL A 77 9.60 -2.55 -28.81
N TRP A 78 9.15 -2.31 -30.04
CA TRP A 78 9.96 -1.71 -31.09
C TRP A 78 9.99 -0.19 -31.00
N LEU A 79 11.12 0.40 -31.42
CA LEU A 79 11.13 1.79 -31.87
C LEU A 79 10.25 1.95 -33.13
N SER A 80 9.65 3.11 -33.31
CA SER A 80 8.95 3.45 -34.54
C SER A 80 9.92 3.66 -35.71
N ASN A 81 9.44 3.60 -36.95
CA ASN A 81 10.29 3.72 -38.14
C ASN A 81 11.04 5.06 -38.25
N SER A 82 10.51 6.12 -37.65
CA SER A 82 11.07 7.47 -37.68
C SER A 82 11.96 7.80 -36.48
N GLU A 83 12.06 6.90 -35.50
CA GLU A 83 12.81 7.15 -34.27
C GLU A 83 14.31 6.90 -34.44
N SER A 84 15.09 7.89 -33.98
CA SER A 84 16.55 7.89 -33.96
C SER A 84 17.04 8.54 -32.67
N ILE A 85 17.49 7.73 -31.71
CA ILE A 85 17.82 8.18 -30.34
C ILE A 85 19.33 8.19 -30.18
N GLY A 86 19.93 9.36 -30.33
CA GLY A 86 21.37 9.58 -30.18
C GLY A 86 21.81 9.62 -28.72
N SER A 87 23.13 9.71 -28.50
CA SER A 87 23.73 9.87 -27.18
C SER A 87 23.12 11.06 -26.42
N GLY A 88 22.76 10.85 -25.16
CA GLY A 88 22.12 11.82 -24.27
C GLY A 88 20.61 12.00 -24.47
N GLN A 89 20.00 11.38 -25.49
CA GLN A 89 18.56 11.50 -25.74
C GLN A 89 17.74 10.44 -25.00
N THR A 90 16.52 10.80 -24.60
CA THR A 90 15.56 9.91 -23.95
C THR A 90 14.55 9.33 -24.95
N LYS A 91 14.05 8.14 -24.64
CA LYS A 91 12.93 7.50 -25.33
C LYS A 91 11.96 6.91 -24.33
N THR A 92 10.71 7.33 -24.42
CA THR A 92 9.57 6.69 -23.75
C THR A 92 8.94 5.67 -24.69
N PHE A 93 8.95 4.41 -24.27
CA PHE A 93 8.20 3.32 -24.87
C PHE A 93 6.81 3.28 -24.23
N THR A 94 5.76 3.35 -25.03
CA THR A 94 4.36 3.23 -24.58
C THR A 94 3.73 2.05 -25.31
N PHE A 95 3.15 1.11 -24.58
CA PHE A 95 2.58 -0.12 -25.14
C PHE A 95 1.54 -0.72 -24.20
N ASP A 96 0.67 -1.56 -24.74
CA ASP A 96 -0.35 -2.26 -23.97
C ASP A 96 0.18 -3.57 -23.42
N ILE A 97 -0.19 -3.87 -22.18
CA ILE A 97 0.00 -5.17 -21.54
C ILE A 97 -1.35 -5.85 -21.33
N LYS A 98 -1.33 -7.17 -21.22
CA LYS A 98 -2.46 -8.03 -20.89
C LYS A 98 -2.10 -8.89 -19.68
N ALA A 99 -2.93 -8.82 -18.65
CA ALA A 99 -2.76 -9.61 -17.44
C ALA A 99 -2.92 -11.12 -17.71
N PRO A 100 -2.14 -11.99 -17.05
CA PRO A 100 -2.42 -13.41 -16.96
C PRO A 100 -3.86 -13.72 -16.55
N ALA A 101 -4.43 -14.81 -17.06
CA ALA A 101 -5.78 -15.24 -16.70
C ALA A 101 -5.86 -15.91 -15.31
N THR A 102 -4.71 -16.18 -14.69
CA THR A 102 -4.61 -16.83 -13.39
C THR A 102 -4.21 -15.81 -12.35
N ALA A 103 -4.94 -15.79 -11.23
CA ALA A 103 -4.60 -14.97 -10.08
C ALA A 103 -3.18 -15.27 -9.57
N GLY A 104 -2.52 -14.26 -9.03
CA GLY A 104 -1.18 -14.37 -8.47
C GLY A 104 -0.35 -13.14 -8.73
N THR A 105 0.83 -13.08 -8.14
CA THR A 105 1.76 -11.96 -8.33
C THR A 105 2.77 -12.30 -9.43
N TYR A 106 2.94 -11.38 -10.37
CA TYR A 106 3.80 -11.57 -11.53
C TYR A 106 4.77 -10.40 -11.70
N ASN A 107 6.00 -10.72 -12.11
CA ASN A 107 7.05 -9.72 -12.30
C ASN A 107 6.89 -8.97 -13.63
N PHE A 108 7.10 -7.66 -13.58
CA PHE A 108 7.18 -6.76 -14.71
C PHE A 108 8.54 -6.06 -14.69
N GLN A 109 9.42 -6.43 -15.63
CA GLN A 109 10.76 -5.85 -15.75
C GLN A 109 11.23 -5.87 -17.20
N TRP A 110 12.06 -4.89 -17.59
CA TRP A 110 12.50 -4.71 -18.97
C TRP A 110 13.96 -4.24 -19.08
N ARG A 111 14.57 -4.42 -20.26
CA ARG A 111 15.93 -3.93 -20.57
C ARG A 111 16.07 -3.62 -22.06
N MET A 112 17.00 -2.73 -22.41
CA MET A 112 17.33 -2.46 -23.83
C MET A 112 18.07 -3.65 -24.46
N VAL A 113 17.76 -3.91 -25.73
CA VAL A 113 18.37 -4.97 -26.55
C VAL A 113 18.66 -4.47 -27.95
N GLN A 114 19.81 -4.88 -28.49
CA GLN A 114 20.08 -4.83 -29.92
C GLN A 114 19.97 -6.25 -30.47
N GLU A 115 18.98 -6.48 -31.31
CA GLU A 115 18.59 -7.83 -31.72
C GLU A 115 19.73 -8.60 -32.40
N GLY A 116 19.96 -9.84 -31.95
CA GLY A 116 21.04 -10.68 -32.45
C GLY A 116 22.45 -10.23 -32.07
N VAL A 117 22.59 -9.17 -31.26
CA VAL A 117 23.89 -8.61 -30.83
C VAL A 117 24.05 -8.73 -29.32
N GLU A 118 23.31 -7.95 -28.52
CA GLU A 118 23.48 -7.92 -27.06
C GLU A 118 22.30 -7.31 -26.30
N TRP A 119 22.23 -7.62 -25.00
CA TRP A 119 21.43 -6.88 -24.01
C TRP A 119 22.31 -5.86 -23.31
N PHE A 120 21.87 -4.61 -23.22
CA PHE A 120 22.70 -3.52 -22.73
C PHE A 120 21.95 -2.55 -21.81
N GLY A 121 22.72 -1.73 -21.08
CA GLY A 121 22.19 -0.82 -20.08
C GLY A 121 21.65 -1.51 -18.82
N VAL A 122 21.09 -0.72 -17.90
CA VAL A 122 20.50 -1.24 -16.65
C VAL A 122 19.11 -1.83 -16.89
N LEU A 123 18.70 -2.76 -16.02
CA LEU A 123 17.31 -3.22 -15.93
C LEU A 123 16.41 -2.07 -15.46
N SER A 124 15.16 -2.03 -15.90
CA SER A 124 14.14 -1.26 -15.19
C SER A 124 13.97 -1.81 -13.77
N PRO A 125 13.47 -1.02 -12.81
CA PRO A 125 12.98 -1.57 -11.55
C PRO A 125 11.98 -2.70 -11.81
N ASN A 126 12.09 -3.78 -11.04
CA ASN A 126 11.10 -4.86 -11.07
C ASN A 126 9.84 -4.39 -10.34
N VAL A 127 8.69 -4.49 -10.99
CA VAL A 127 7.38 -4.29 -10.33
C VAL A 127 6.70 -5.63 -10.22
N SER A 128 6.29 -5.99 -9.00
CA SER A 128 5.43 -7.13 -8.74
C SER A 128 3.98 -6.70 -8.94
N ILE A 129 3.37 -7.12 -10.05
CA ILE A 129 1.97 -6.81 -10.36
C ILE A 129 1.10 -7.94 -9.84
N THR A 130 0.13 -7.63 -8.98
CA THR A 130 -0.85 -8.62 -8.49
C THR A 130 -1.98 -8.75 -9.50
N ILE A 131 -2.18 -9.98 -10.00
CA ILE A 131 -3.41 -10.35 -10.69
C ILE A 131 -4.36 -10.87 -9.65
N GLU A 132 -5.39 -10.09 -9.34
CA GLU A 132 -6.40 -10.55 -8.39
C GLU A 132 -7.31 -11.57 -9.07
N GLY A 133 -7.62 -12.66 -8.37
CA GLY A 133 -8.50 -13.69 -8.88
C GLY A 133 -9.95 -13.24 -8.88
N GLY A 134 -10.33 -12.42 -9.86
CA GLY A 134 -11.72 -12.12 -10.19
C GLY A 134 -12.62 -11.97 -8.98
N ASN A 135 -12.38 -10.95 -8.15
CA ASN A 135 -13.49 -10.37 -7.40
C ASN A 135 -14.35 -9.64 -8.43
N SER A 136 -15.23 -10.38 -9.10
CA SER A 136 -16.50 -9.78 -9.47
C SER A 136 -17.12 -9.34 -8.13
N THR A 137 -16.97 -8.06 -7.81
CA THR A 137 -17.56 -7.37 -6.67
C THR A 137 -19.08 -7.52 -6.58
N GLU A 138 -19.72 -8.02 -7.63
CA GLU A 138 -21.09 -8.45 -7.59
C GLU A 138 -21.16 -9.98 -7.48
N LEU A 139 -21.65 -10.46 -6.33
CA LEU A 139 -22.06 -11.85 -6.17
C LEU A 139 -23.07 -12.21 -7.28
N PRO A 140 -22.91 -13.35 -7.97
CA PRO A 140 -23.85 -13.75 -9.02
C PRO A 140 -25.22 -14.04 -8.42
N ASP A 141 -26.30 -13.79 -9.15
CA ASP A 141 -27.64 -14.20 -8.70
C ASP A 141 -27.75 -15.74 -8.64
N PRO A 142 -28.44 -16.31 -7.64
CA PRO A 142 -28.56 -17.75 -7.54
C PRO A 142 -29.52 -18.27 -8.62
N ASN A 143 -29.22 -19.42 -9.21
CA ASN A 143 -30.08 -20.04 -10.23
C ASN A 143 -31.21 -20.91 -9.65
N HIS A 144 -31.37 -20.90 -8.33
CA HIS A 144 -32.37 -21.66 -7.58
C HIS A 144 -32.64 -20.99 -6.22
N ALA A 145 -33.77 -21.36 -5.61
CA ALA A 145 -34.14 -20.84 -4.28
C ALA A 145 -33.32 -21.51 -3.17
N MET A 146 -32.87 -20.70 -2.21
CA MET A 146 -32.21 -21.14 -0.98
C MET A 146 -32.78 -20.37 0.22
N ASP A 147 -32.67 -20.97 1.40
CA ASP A 147 -32.98 -20.31 2.67
C ASP A 147 -31.68 -19.80 3.35
N PHE A 148 -31.76 -18.70 4.11
CA PHE A 148 -30.60 -18.03 4.71
C PHE A 148 -30.91 -17.46 6.10
N ASP A 149 -30.13 -17.87 7.12
CA ASP A 149 -30.21 -17.36 8.51
C ASP A 149 -29.02 -17.83 9.39
N TYR A 150 -28.97 -17.40 10.65
CA TYR A 150 -27.96 -17.75 11.65
C TYR A 150 -28.42 -18.81 12.66
N TYR A 151 -27.43 -19.51 13.22
CA TYR A 151 -27.54 -20.18 14.52
C TYR A 151 -27.44 -19.14 15.63
N PHE A 152 -28.18 -19.37 16.71
CA PHE A 152 -28.04 -18.62 17.96
C PHE A 152 -28.29 -17.12 17.81
N VAL A 153 -29.28 -16.71 17.00
CA VAL A 153 -29.80 -15.33 17.03
C VAL A 153 -30.33 -15.04 18.44
N GLU A 154 -31.10 -15.97 18.99
CA GLU A 154 -31.71 -15.91 20.31
C GLU A 154 -30.88 -16.72 21.33
N TRP A 155 -29.66 -16.26 21.61
CA TRP A 155 -28.72 -16.95 22.48
C TRP A 155 -28.86 -16.60 23.97
N LYS A 156 -29.23 -17.58 24.79
CA LYS A 156 -29.19 -17.61 26.28
C LYS A 156 -29.95 -16.53 27.09
N ASN A 157 -30.00 -15.28 26.65
CA ASN A 157 -30.58 -14.16 27.37
C ASN A 157 -31.85 -13.63 26.67
N PRO A 158 -33.06 -13.98 27.15
CA PRO A 158 -34.31 -13.58 26.52
C PRO A 158 -34.52 -12.08 26.37
N SER A 159 -33.88 -11.24 27.21
CA SER A 159 -34.01 -9.77 27.07
C SER A 159 -33.44 -9.25 25.77
N ASP A 160 -32.53 -10.00 25.13
CA ASP A 160 -31.77 -9.53 23.97
C ASP A 160 -32.36 -10.04 22.65
N PHE A 161 -33.32 -10.96 22.72
CA PHE A 161 -33.85 -11.69 21.57
C PHE A 161 -34.46 -10.75 20.53
N ASP A 162 -35.34 -9.83 20.96
CA ASP A 162 -36.03 -8.92 20.05
C ASP A 162 -35.06 -8.00 19.31
N THR A 163 -34.02 -7.54 20.02
CA THR A 163 -32.98 -6.69 19.41
C THR A 163 -32.14 -7.51 18.42
N ALA A 164 -31.70 -8.71 18.81
CA ALA A 164 -30.89 -9.57 17.95
C ALA A 164 -31.65 -9.99 16.67
N ARG A 165 -32.95 -10.31 16.77
CA ARG A 165 -33.79 -10.61 15.59
C ARG A 165 -33.92 -9.38 14.67
N ALA A 166 -34.22 -8.21 15.25
CA ALA A 166 -34.34 -6.98 14.46
C ALA A 166 -33.05 -6.65 13.67
N GLU A 167 -31.87 -6.96 14.22
CA GLU A 167 -30.57 -6.70 13.56
C GLU A 167 -30.32 -7.57 12.31
N VAL A 168 -30.97 -8.74 12.20
CA VAL A 168 -30.76 -9.71 11.10
C VAL A 168 -31.97 -9.89 10.19
N ASN A 169 -33.14 -9.41 10.60
CA ASN A 169 -34.40 -9.75 9.96
C ASN A 169 -34.53 -9.28 8.52
N ASP A 170 -33.90 -8.16 8.18
CA ASP A 170 -34.01 -7.53 6.85
C ASP A 170 -33.33 -8.34 5.74
N TYR A 171 -32.41 -9.25 6.08
CA TYR A 171 -31.62 -10.01 5.10
C TYR A 171 -31.59 -11.52 5.36
N THR A 172 -32.54 -12.03 6.14
CA THR A 172 -32.72 -13.46 6.42
C THR A 172 -34.17 -13.86 6.16
N ASN A 173 -34.43 -15.11 5.76
CA ASN A 173 -35.80 -15.61 5.55
C ASN A 173 -36.11 -16.90 6.31
N LEU A 174 -35.11 -17.44 7.00
CA LEU A 174 -35.21 -18.64 7.80
C LEU A 174 -35.12 -18.24 9.27
N TYR A 175 -35.66 -19.07 10.15
CA TYR A 175 -35.43 -19.06 11.58
C TYR A 175 -34.91 -20.45 11.93
N TYR A 176 -33.66 -20.52 12.36
CA TYR A 176 -33.15 -21.72 13.02
C TYR A 176 -33.89 -21.87 14.35
N ALA A 177 -34.63 -22.96 14.57
CA ALA A 177 -35.39 -23.24 15.79
C ALA A 177 -34.82 -24.50 16.44
N GLY A 178 -34.41 -24.43 17.70
CA GLY A 178 -33.76 -25.57 18.34
C GLY A 178 -33.55 -25.36 19.83
N ARG A 179 -33.53 -26.46 20.57
CA ARG A 179 -33.43 -26.45 22.03
C ARG A 179 -32.08 -25.92 22.53
N ALA A 180 -30.98 -26.16 21.82
CA ALA A 180 -29.67 -25.63 22.19
C ALA A 180 -29.50 -24.12 22.05
N GLN A 181 -30.45 -23.41 21.43
CA GLN A 181 -30.35 -21.94 21.39
C GLN A 181 -30.52 -21.30 22.77
N TYR A 182 -31.28 -21.97 23.62
CA TYR A 182 -31.47 -21.59 25.00
C TYR A 182 -30.41 -22.27 25.88
N ILE A 183 -30.16 -21.73 27.08
CA ILE A 183 -29.23 -22.32 28.05
C ILE A 183 -29.48 -23.85 28.17
N SER A 184 -28.41 -24.65 28.15
CA SER A 184 -28.48 -26.12 28.19
C SER A 184 -29.25 -26.66 29.39
N ASP A 185 -29.32 -25.90 30.49
CA ASP A 185 -29.79 -26.37 31.79
C ASP A 185 -31.24 -25.96 32.11
N LEU A 186 -32.00 -25.45 31.12
CA LEU A 186 -33.42 -25.12 31.32
C LEU A 186 -34.31 -26.37 31.42
N THR A 187 -35.21 -26.37 32.39
CA THR A 187 -36.26 -27.40 32.53
C THR A 187 -37.31 -27.28 31.42
N PRO A 188 -38.10 -28.32 31.13
CA PRO A 188 -39.23 -28.24 30.20
C PRO A 188 -40.20 -27.10 30.47
N ALA A 189 -40.46 -26.78 31.74
CA ALA A 189 -41.33 -25.65 32.10
C ALA A 189 -40.75 -24.28 31.71
N GLN A 190 -39.42 -24.17 31.56
CA GLN A 190 -38.72 -22.92 31.24
C GLN A 190 -38.48 -22.75 29.74
N TRP A 191 -38.10 -23.81 29.04
CA TRP A 191 -37.76 -23.69 27.61
C TRP A 191 -38.99 -23.73 26.70
N ARG A 192 -40.06 -24.45 27.06
CA ARG A 192 -41.27 -24.56 26.22
C ARG A 192 -41.92 -23.18 25.93
N PRO A 193 -42.10 -22.28 26.93
CA PRO A 193 -42.64 -20.94 26.65
C PRO A 193 -41.72 -20.10 25.76
N LEU A 194 -40.40 -20.21 25.94
CA LEU A 194 -39.42 -19.50 25.11
C LEU A 194 -39.51 -19.97 23.65
N LEU A 195 -39.49 -21.29 23.43
CA LEU A 195 -39.65 -21.84 22.07
C LEU A 195 -40.98 -21.39 21.44
N ASN A 196 -42.09 -21.46 22.19
CA ASN A 196 -43.39 -21.00 21.69
C ASN A 196 -43.36 -19.52 21.29
N GLN A 197 -42.74 -18.66 22.10
CA GLN A 197 -42.61 -17.24 21.82
C GLN A 197 -41.74 -16.99 20.59
N SER A 198 -40.58 -17.63 20.52
CA SER A 198 -39.68 -17.57 19.37
C SER A 198 -40.34 -18.00 18.06
N LEU A 199 -41.09 -19.11 18.08
CA LEU A 199 -41.86 -19.59 16.92
C LEU A 199 -42.98 -18.62 16.53
N THR A 200 -43.65 -18.02 17.52
CA THR A 200 -44.66 -16.97 17.27
C THR A 200 -44.03 -15.78 16.56
N ASN A 201 -42.89 -15.29 17.05
CA ASN A 201 -42.16 -14.18 16.45
C ASN A 201 -41.70 -14.51 15.04
N ALA A 202 -41.07 -15.67 14.85
CA ALA A 202 -40.61 -16.13 13.53
C ALA A 202 -41.76 -16.17 12.51
N VAL A 203 -42.94 -16.70 12.87
CA VAL A 203 -44.09 -16.72 11.97
C VAL A 203 -44.64 -15.32 11.69
N ASN A 204 -44.72 -14.46 12.70
CA ASN A 204 -45.15 -13.06 12.53
C ASN A 204 -44.19 -12.25 11.64
N GLU A 205 -42.90 -12.57 11.70
CA GLU A 205 -41.82 -11.99 10.90
C GLU A 205 -41.70 -12.64 9.50
N GLY A 206 -42.61 -13.57 9.15
CA GLY A 206 -42.65 -14.23 7.84
C GLY A 206 -41.55 -15.25 7.61
N LYS A 207 -40.86 -15.70 8.67
CA LYS A 207 -39.75 -16.65 8.58
C LYS A 207 -40.25 -18.07 8.30
N ARG A 208 -39.43 -18.79 7.54
CA ARG A 208 -39.49 -20.25 7.40
C ARG A 208 -38.78 -20.88 8.58
N ILE A 209 -39.20 -22.05 9.06
CA ILE A 209 -38.59 -22.70 10.22
C ILE A 209 -37.71 -23.87 9.77
N HIS A 210 -36.45 -23.82 10.21
CA HIS A 210 -35.54 -24.95 10.27
C HIS A 210 -35.60 -25.52 11.69
N LEU A 211 -36.19 -26.70 11.88
CA LEU A 211 -36.35 -27.30 13.21
C LEU A 211 -35.21 -28.27 13.51
N ALA A 212 -34.31 -27.91 14.42
CA ALA A 212 -33.23 -28.75 14.92
C ALA A 212 -33.66 -29.50 16.18
N LEU A 213 -33.50 -30.82 16.15
CA LEU A 213 -33.98 -31.74 17.19
C LEU A 213 -32.87 -32.30 18.08
N GLU A 214 -31.61 -32.31 17.60
CA GLU A 214 -30.43 -32.76 18.36
C GLU A 214 -30.61 -34.16 18.97
N LEU A 215 -31.16 -35.10 18.20
CA LEU A 215 -31.50 -36.44 18.71
C LEU A 215 -30.26 -37.32 19.01
N ASP A 216 -29.08 -36.86 18.65
CA ASP A 216 -27.79 -37.42 19.06
C ASP A 216 -27.53 -37.24 20.56
N GLU A 217 -28.10 -36.20 21.18
CA GLU A 217 -28.02 -35.95 22.61
C GLU A 217 -29.16 -36.67 23.36
N PRO A 218 -28.87 -37.64 24.24
CA PRO A 218 -29.91 -38.44 24.91
C PRO A 218 -30.92 -37.61 25.70
N ALA A 219 -30.47 -36.50 26.31
CA ALA A 219 -31.35 -35.60 27.04
C ALA A 219 -32.35 -34.89 26.11
N ARG A 220 -31.97 -34.55 24.88
CA ARG A 220 -32.83 -33.89 23.89
C ARG A 220 -33.74 -34.87 23.20
N ALA A 221 -33.24 -36.07 22.91
CA ALA A 221 -34.06 -37.17 22.42
C ALA A 221 -35.24 -37.49 23.37
N ALA A 222 -35.03 -37.38 24.69
CA ALA A 222 -36.10 -37.56 25.68
C ALA A 222 -37.16 -36.44 25.66
N GLU A 223 -36.82 -35.25 25.14
CA GLU A 223 -37.70 -34.08 25.05
C GLU A 223 -38.41 -33.97 23.69
N LEU A 224 -38.19 -34.91 22.75
CA LEU A 224 -38.70 -34.83 21.37
C LEU A 224 -40.21 -34.59 21.29
N ASP A 225 -41.02 -35.31 22.06
CA ASP A 225 -42.47 -35.12 22.03
C ASP A 225 -42.88 -33.71 22.45
N ASP A 226 -42.20 -33.12 23.45
CA ASP A 226 -42.46 -31.76 23.88
C ASP A 226 -42.12 -30.74 22.80
N ILE A 227 -40.99 -30.93 22.09
CA ILE A 227 -40.57 -30.05 20.99
C ILE A 227 -41.61 -30.10 19.87
N LEU A 228 -42.08 -31.30 19.52
CA LEU A 228 -43.11 -31.50 18.50
C LEU A 228 -44.44 -30.86 18.92
N ASP A 229 -44.85 -31.02 20.18
CA ASP A 229 -46.12 -30.50 20.68
C ASP A 229 -46.12 -28.96 20.75
N VAL A 230 -45.02 -28.34 21.18
CA VAL A 230 -44.85 -26.86 21.16
C VAL A 230 -44.82 -26.32 19.73
N THR A 231 -44.23 -27.06 18.79
CA THR A 231 -44.08 -26.61 17.40
C THR A 231 -45.33 -26.87 16.55
N ALA A 232 -46.20 -27.79 16.95
CA ALA A 232 -47.38 -28.22 16.17
C ALA A 232 -48.28 -27.06 15.68
N PRO A 233 -48.57 -26.00 16.46
CA PRO A 233 -49.37 -24.86 15.98
C PRO A 233 -48.72 -24.09 14.82
N TYR A 234 -47.41 -24.16 14.68
CA TYR A 234 -46.60 -23.41 13.70
C TYR A 234 -46.11 -24.30 12.55
N TRP A 235 -46.59 -25.56 12.48
CA TRP A 235 -46.02 -26.59 11.61
C TRP A 235 -46.06 -26.28 10.12
N SER A 236 -47.03 -25.47 9.68
CA SER A 236 -47.11 -24.99 8.28
C SER A 236 -45.87 -24.19 7.86
N SER A 237 -45.17 -23.57 8.81
CA SER A 237 -43.93 -22.83 8.61
C SER A 237 -42.68 -23.70 8.73
N VAL A 238 -42.76 -24.95 9.21
CA VAL A 238 -41.62 -25.88 9.27
C VAL A 238 -41.32 -26.41 7.87
N LYS A 239 -40.14 -26.05 7.35
CA LYS A 239 -39.73 -26.38 5.96
C LYS A 239 -38.65 -27.44 5.91
N ARG A 240 -37.93 -27.64 7.00
CA ARG A 240 -36.86 -28.63 7.12
C ARG A 240 -36.66 -29.05 8.57
N ILE A 241 -36.28 -30.30 8.78
CA ILE A 241 -35.91 -30.84 10.09
C ILE A 241 -34.45 -31.28 10.05
N GLU A 242 -33.66 -30.79 10.99
CA GLU A 242 -32.34 -31.32 11.33
C GLU A 242 -32.49 -32.31 12.49
N VAL A 243 -32.18 -33.56 12.19
CA VAL A 243 -32.38 -34.69 13.10
C VAL A 243 -31.32 -34.69 14.18
N ALA A 244 -30.09 -34.35 13.83
CA ALA A 244 -28.92 -34.36 14.72
C ALA A 244 -27.78 -33.52 14.13
N ASP A 245 -26.89 -33.10 15.02
CA ASP A 245 -25.66 -32.40 14.69
C ASP A 245 -24.46 -33.32 15.00
N GLU A 246 -23.62 -33.57 14.00
CA GLU A 246 -22.43 -34.42 14.08
C GLU A 246 -22.59 -35.84 14.67
N PRO A 247 -23.69 -36.59 14.41
CA PRO A 247 -23.87 -37.90 15.02
C PRO A 247 -22.88 -38.94 14.47
N ASN A 248 -22.38 -39.82 15.35
CA ASN A 248 -21.65 -41.02 14.93
C ASN A 248 -22.60 -42.23 14.71
N TRP A 249 -23.63 -42.04 13.87
CA TRP A 249 -24.62 -43.07 13.60
C TRP A 249 -24.26 -43.92 12.37
N SER A 250 -24.58 -45.20 12.42
CA SER A 250 -24.61 -46.05 11.24
C SER A 250 -25.82 -45.74 10.37
N ARG A 251 -25.77 -46.14 9.09
CA ARG A 251 -26.91 -46.05 8.17
C ARG A 251 -28.20 -46.60 8.76
N ARG A 252 -28.14 -47.79 9.37
CA ARG A 252 -29.33 -48.43 9.94
C ARG A 252 -29.90 -47.64 11.12
N GLN A 253 -29.04 -47.13 12.00
CA GLN A 253 -29.48 -46.27 13.11
C GLN A 253 -30.16 -44.99 12.60
N THR A 254 -29.58 -44.33 11.60
CA THR A 254 -30.21 -43.16 10.95
C THR A 254 -31.58 -43.51 10.37
N GLU A 255 -31.69 -44.65 9.67
CA GLU A 255 -32.96 -45.10 9.09
C GLU A 255 -34.02 -45.37 10.16
N ASP A 256 -33.66 -46.03 11.26
CA ASP A 256 -34.57 -46.35 12.36
C ASP A 256 -35.04 -45.10 13.11
N ILE A 257 -34.15 -44.13 13.37
CA ILE A 257 -34.47 -42.86 14.05
C ILE A 257 -35.43 -42.02 13.19
N ILE A 258 -35.13 -41.88 11.89
CA ILE A 258 -36.01 -41.13 10.98
C ILE A 258 -37.37 -41.83 10.83
N ALA A 259 -37.40 -43.16 10.81
CA ALA A 259 -38.66 -43.89 10.77
C ALA A 259 -39.50 -43.66 12.04
N ASP A 260 -38.88 -43.57 13.21
CA ASP A 260 -39.56 -43.23 14.46
C ASP A 260 -40.12 -41.81 14.45
N LEU A 261 -39.30 -40.83 14.05
CA LEU A 261 -39.73 -39.45 13.91
C LEU A 261 -40.93 -39.32 12.96
N ARG A 262 -40.88 -39.98 11.78
CA ARG A 262 -41.99 -39.98 10.83
C ARG A 262 -43.27 -40.56 11.42
N ARG A 263 -43.20 -41.63 12.22
CA ARG A 263 -44.39 -42.17 12.94
C ARG A 263 -44.96 -41.16 13.92
N ARG A 264 -44.11 -40.48 14.70
CA ARG A 264 -44.52 -39.45 15.68
C ARG A 264 -45.15 -38.23 15.02
N LEU A 265 -44.69 -37.84 13.83
CA LEU A 265 -45.32 -36.79 13.03
C LEU A 265 -46.69 -37.23 12.50
N SER A 266 -46.77 -38.44 11.93
CA SER A 266 -48.02 -38.99 11.43
C SER A 266 -49.08 -39.16 12.52
N SER A 267 -48.72 -39.59 13.73
CA SER A 267 -49.67 -39.70 14.84
C SER A 267 -50.23 -38.35 15.30
N ARG A 268 -49.57 -37.25 14.96
CA ARG A 268 -49.99 -35.87 15.22
C ARG A 268 -50.67 -35.20 14.04
N GLY A 269 -50.84 -35.91 12.90
CA GLY A 269 -51.37 -35.33 11.67
C GLY A 269 -50.47 -34.26 11.03
N LEU A 270 -49.19 -34.24 11.39
CA LEU A 270 -48.21 -33.27 10.91
C LEU A 270 -47.61 -33.73 9.58
N SER A 271 -47.35 -32.77 8.68
CA SER A 271 -46.64 -33.05 7.43
C SER A 271 -45.19 -33.48 7.70
N GLN A 272 -44.59 -34.22 6.78
CA GLN A 272 -43.21 -34.72 6.90
C GLN A 272 -42.27 -33.89 6.00
N PRO A 273 -41.73 -32.75 6.48
CA PRO A 273 -40.75 -31.98 5.72
C PRO A 273 -39.44 -32.77 5.54
N PRO A 274 -38.58 -32.37 4.59
CA PRO A 274 -37.27 -33.00 4.40
C PRO A 274 -36.43 -33.06 5.68
N MET A 275 -35.85 -34.23 5.96
CA MET A 275 -35.07 -34.51 7.17
C MET A 275 -33.59 -34.69 6.83
N GLY A 276 -32.68 -34.18 7.67
CA GLY A 276 -31.26 -34.28 7.40
C GLY A 276 -30.40 -34.20 8.65
N ILE A 277 -29.10 -34.32 8.43
CA ILE A 277 -28.07 -34.35 9.50
C ILE A 277 -26.94 -33.45 9.05
N VAL A 278 -26.41 -32.63 9.95
CA VAL A 278 -25.19 -31.84 9.75
C VAL A 278 -23.97 -32.67 10.17
N TYR A 279 -22.88 -32.58 9.41
CA TYR A 279 -21.62 -33.24 9.73
C TYR A 279 -20.46 -32.25 9.73
N VAL A 280 -19.54 -32.46 10.68
CA VAL A 280 -18.25 -31.79 10.75
C VAL A 280 -17.35 -32.07 9.56
N HIS A 281 -16.41 -31.14 9.40
CA HIS A 281 -15.30 -31.16 8.45
C HIS A 281 -14.32 -32.36 8.54
N ARG A 282 -14.54 -33.33 9.44
CA ARG A 282 -13.65 -34.48 9.66
C ARG A 282 -13.99 -35.65 8.72
N GLN A 283 -13.22 -35.72 7.64
CA GLN A 283 -13.35 -36.64 6.51
C GLN A 283 -13.03 -38.11 6.84
N PRO A 284 -13.68 -39.08 6.16
CA PRO A 284 -14.76 -38.97 5.16
C PRO A 284 -16.18 -38.93 5.77
N LEU A 285 -17.18 -38.48 4.99
CA LEU A 285 -18.59 -38.49 5.44
C LEU A 285 -19.02 -39.94 5.82
N PRO A 286 -19.70 -40.14 6.97
CA PRO A 286 -20.07 -41.47 7.45
C PRO A 286 -21.10 -42.16 6.53
N ASP A 287 -21.18 -43.49 6.61
CA ASP A 287 -22.11 -44.28 5.79
C ASP A 287 -23.59 -43.89 5.99
N ALA A 288 -23.93 -43.23 7.10
CA ALA A 288 -25.23 -42.63 7.34
C ALA A 288 -25.75 -41.74 6.20
N LYS A 289 -24.87 -41.11 5.41
CA LYS A 289 -25.25 -40.34 4.21
C LYS A 289 -26.05 -41.16 3.18
N ASN A 290 -25.90 -42.48 3.20
CA ASN A 290 -26.57 -43.43 2.31
C ASN A 290 -27.94 -43.92 2.84
N ALA A 291 -28.38 -43.46 4.02
CA ALA A 291 -29.69 -43.79 4.56
C ALA A 291 -30.82 -43.42 3.58
N ALA A 292 -31.73 -44.36 3.32
CA ALA A 292 -32.72 -44.20 2.25
C ALA A 292 -33.73 -43.07 2.53
N ASN A 293 -34.07 -42.85 3.80
CA ASN A 293 -35.06 -41.89 4.28
C ASN A 293 -34.47 -40.56 4.77
N LEU A 294 -33.16 -40.35 4.64
CA LEU A 294 -32.49 -39.06 4.88
C LEU A 294 -32.60 -38.20 3.62
N ASP A 295 -33.12 -36.97 3.67
CA ASP A 295 -33.41 -36.18 2.47
C ASP A 295 -32.28 -35.20 2.10
N TRP A 296 -31.53 -34.73 3.10
CA TRP A 296 -30.44 -33.77 2.90
C TRP A 296 -29.26 -33.99 3.86
N ILE A 297 -28.10 -33.46 3.49
CA ILE A 297 -26.85 -33.52 4.26
C ILE A 297 -26.35 -32.11 4.53
N GLY A 298 -26.13 -31.76 5.79
CA GLY A 298 -25.46 -30.53 6.20
C GLY A 298 -23.95 -30.69 6.17
N ILE A 299 -23.24 -29.64 5.73
CA ILE A 299 -21.78 -29.61 5.62
C ILE A 299 -21.31 -28.37 6.36
N GLU A 300 -20.47 -28.54 7.39
CA GLU A 300 -19.71 -27.43 7.95
C GLU A 300 -18.67 -26.93 6.95
N ALA A 301 -18.95 -25.77 6.37
CA ALA A 301 -18.09 -25.04 5.45
C ALA A 301 -17.14 -24.14 6.27
N TYR A 302 -16.34 -24.77 7.13
CA TYR A 302 -15.41 -24.10 8.04
C TYR A 302 -13.96 -24.48 7.74
N ILE A 303 -13.05 -23.66 8.25
CA ILE A 303 -11.64 -24.00 8.44
C ILE A 303 -11.23 -23.68 9.88
N ASP A 304 -10.31 -24.46 10.42
CA ASP A 304 -9.86 -24.30 11.81
C ASP A 304 -8.83 -23.16 11.95
N PRO A 305 -8.89 -22.35 13.02
CA PRO A 305 -7.89 -21.32 13.31
C PRO A 305 -6.52 -21.93 13.67
N PRO A 306 -5.43 -21.16 13.57
CA PRO A 306 -5.36 -19.75 13.16
C PRO A 306 -5.35 -19.54 11.64
N GLY A 307 -5.50 -20.61 10.84
CA GLY A 307 -5.35 -20.56 9.39
C GLY A 307 -3.93 -20.20 8.93
N SER A 308 -3.81 -19.92 7.65
CA SER A 308 -2.64 -19.25 7.07
C SER A 308 -2.71 -17.74 7.34
N PRO A 309 -1.57 -17.05 7.56
CA PRO A 309 -1.55 -15.59 7.54
C PRO A 309 -1.90 -15.00 6.15
N ASN A 310 -1.82 -15.81 5.08
CA ASN A 310 -2.28 -15.44 3.74
C ASN A 310 -3.76 -15.80 3.57
N SER A 311 -4.61 -14.77 3.43
CA SER A 311 -6.05 -14.95 3.35
C SER A 311 -6.49 -15.83 2.17
N GLN A 312 -5.84 -15.70 1.02
CA GLN A 312 -6.21 -16.46 -0.19
C GLN A 312 -5.98 -17.97 0.00
N GLU A 313 -4.94 -18.38 0.74
CA GLU A 313 -4.72 -19.80 1.05
C GLU A 313 -5.85 -20.40 1.88
N ASN A 314 -6.44 -19.60 2.78
CA ASN A 314 -7.59 -20.00 3.58
C ASN A 314 -8.86 -20.13 2.72
N VAL A 315 -9.08 -19.19 1.79
CA VAL A 315 -10.18 -19.24 0.82
C VAL A 315 -10.06 -20.47 -0.09
N ASP A 316 -8.86 -20.76 -0.59
CA ASP A 316 -8.59 -21.92 -1.44
C ASP A 316 -8.81 -23.23 -0.67
N ALA A 317 -8.36 -23.29 0.59
CA ALA A 317 -8.59 -24.43 1.47
C ALA A 317 -10.08 -24.65 1.75
N LEU A 318 -10.84 -23.59 2.07
CA LEU A 318 -12.28 -23.64 2.27
C LEU A 318 -13.00 -24.12 1.00
N ASN A 319 -12.64 -23.58 -0.16
CA ASN A 319 -13.21 -23.98 -1.44
C ASN A 319 -12.93 -25.45 -1.79
N ALA A 320 -11.68 -25.90 -1.60
CA ALA A 320 -11.29 -27.29 -1.81
C ALA A 320 -12.06 -28.23 -0.88
N HIS A 321 -12.22 -27.82 0.38
CA HIS A 321 -12.98 -28.53 1.39
C HIS A 321 -14.46 -28.68 1.02
N ILE A 322 -15.15 -27.58 0.70
CA ILE A 322 -16.56 -27.61 0.29
C ILE A 322 -16.74 -28.52 -0.94
N ARG A 323 -15.87 -28.39 -1.96
CA ARG A 323 -15.92 -29.25 -3.16
C ARG A 323 -15.75 -30.74 -2.82
N ASN A 324 -14.80 -31.07 -1.95
CA ASN A 324 -14.57 -32.44 -1.52
C ASN A 324 -15.80 -33.03 -0.80
N PHE A 325 -16.41 -32.30 0.12
CA PHE A 325 -17.63 -32.75 0.80
C PHE A 325 -18.82 -32.89 -0.15
N LYS A 326 -19.06 -31.88 -1.01
CA LYS A 326 -20.13 -31.92 -2.02
C LYS A 326 -20.02 -33.12 -2.96
N SER A 327 -18.79 -33.59 -3.24
CA SER A 327 -18.54 -34.78 -4.07
C SER A 327 -18.97 -36.10 -3.42
N GLN A 328 -19.04 -36.13 -2.08
CA GLN A 328 -19.40 -37.33 -1.32
C GLN A 328 -20.89 -37.42 -1.00
N VAL A 329 -21.64 -36.33 -1.17
CA VAL A 329 -23.09 -36.31 -0.98
C VAL A 329 -23.75 -37.05 -2.15
N PRO A 330 -24.57 -38.09 -1.89
CA PRO A 330 -25.23 -38.82 -2.96
C PRO A 330 -26.08 -37.89 -3.85
N ALA A 331 -26.04 -38.07 -5.17
CA ALA A 331 -26.60 -37.13 -6.15
C ALA A 331 -28.10 -36.78 -5.96
N LYS A 332 -28.87 -37.67 -5.31
CA LYS A 332 -30.31 -37.46 -5.05
C LYS A 332 -30.60 -36.67 -3.77
N LYS A 333 -29.60 -36.44 -2.90
CA LYS A 333 -29.76 -35.72 -1.63
C LYS A 333 -29.57 -34.23 -1.85
N LYS A 334 -30.28 -33.42 -1.08
CA LYS A 334 -30.03 -31.97 -0.99
C LYS A 334 -28.92 -31.68 0.02
N MET A 335 -28.46 -30.43 0.07
CA MET A 335 -27.37 -29.98 0.92
C MET A 335 -27.73 -28.71 1.66
N VAL A 336 -27.21 -28.58 2.87
CA VAL A 336 -27.21 -27.33 3.65
C VAL A 336 -25.75 -27.01 3.92
N LEU A 337 -25.31 -25.80 3.60
CA LEU A 337 -23.96 -25.35 3.95
C LEU A 337 -24.02 -24.56 5.24
N VAL A 338 -23.24 -24.98 6.23
CA VAL A 338 -23.11 -24.23 7.48
C VAL A 338 -21.88 -23.34 7.36
N MET A 339 -22.07 -22.03 7.29
CA MET A 339 -21.03 -21.01 7.12
C MET A 339 -20.50 -20.54 8.48
N MET A 340 -19.18 -20.35 8.59
CA MET A 340 -18.53 -19.85 9.80
C MET A 340 -18.70 -18.33 9.92
N ALA A 341 -19.54 -17.89 10.84
CA ALA A 341 -19.83 -16.50 11.17
C ALA A 341 -19.39 -16.13 12.61
N TYR A 342 -18.31 -16.76 13.10
CA TYR A 342 -17.76 -16.51 14.45
C TYR A 342 -16.25 -16.71 14.47
N ASP A 343 -15.57 -16.04 15.40
CA ASP A 343 -14.11 -16.03 15.55
C ASP A 343 -13.53 -17.27 16.24
N ARG A 344 -14.33 -18.33 16.44
CA ARG A 344 -13.93 -19.53 17.20
C ARG A 344 -13.52 -19.26 18.65
N ASN A 345 -14.22 -18.34 19.33
CA ASN A 345 -13.91 -17.88 20.69
C ASN A 345 -12.53 -17.22 20.78
N GLY A 346 -12.21 -16.36 19.81
CA GLY A 346 -10.93 -15.66 19.70
C GLY A 346 -9.78 -16.47 19.10
N GLY A 347 -10.07 -17.64 18.52
CA GLY A 347 -9.08 -18.44 17.79
C GLY A 347 -8.65 -17.77 16.47
N TRP A 348 -9.58 -17.08 15.81
CA TRP A 348 -9.30 -16.23 14.66
C TRP A 348 -8.96 -14.81 15.12
N THR A 349 -7.66 -14.51 15.18
CA THR A 349 -7.16 -13.19 15.58
C THR A 349 -7.02 -12.23 14.40
N ASN A 350 -6.95 -12.74 13.16
CA ASN A 350 -6.95 -11.94 11.95
C ASN A 350 -8.37 -11.83 11.38
N ILE A 351 -9.09 -10.76 11.75
CA ILE A 351 -10.49 -10.55 11.34
C ILE A 351 -10.63 -10.37 9.82
N SER A 352 -9.65 -9.76 9.15
CA SER A 352 -9.66 -9.61 7.68
C SER A 352 -9.71 -10.97 6.95
N THR A 353 -8.99 -11.97 7.47
CA THR A 353 -9.09 -13.34 6.94
C THR A 353 -10.44 -13.97 7.20
N LEU A 354 -11.08 -13.65 8.32
CA LEU A 354 -12.43 -14.13 8.61
C LEU A 354 -13.46 -13.51 7.66
N GLU A 355 -13.31 -12.22 7.31
CA GLU A 355 -14.14 -11.52 6.30
C GLU A 355 -14.05 -12.21 4.93
N ASP A 356 -12.83 -12.54 4.47
CA ASP A 356 -12.61 -13.17 3.17
C ASP A 356 -13.21 -14.58 3.04
N LEU A 357 -13.52 -15.24 4.15
CA LEU A 357 -14.09 -16.60 4.17
C LEU A 357 -15.62 -16.63 4.02
N GLN A 358 -16.31 -15.49 4.09
CA GLN A 358 -17.77 -15.45 4.10
C GLN A 358 -18.38 -15.74 2.71
N GLU A 359 -18.05 -14.91 1.72
CA GLU A 359 -18.61 -15.00 0.36
C GLU A 359 -18.28 -16.28 -0.42
N PRO A 360 -17.10 -16.92 -0.26
CA PRO A 360 -16.80 -18.20 -0.90
C PRO A 360 -17.85 -19.28 -0.66
N VAL A 361 -18.50 -19.33 0.51
CA VAL A 361 -19.56 -20.31 0.79
C VAL A 361 -20.76 -20.12 -0.14
N TYR A 362 -21.16 -18.86 -0.39
CA TYR A 362 -22.20 -18.53 -1.34
C TYR A 362 -21.79 -18.84 -2.79
N LEU A 363 -20.54 -18.56 -3.16
CA LEU A 363 -20.02 -18.89 -4.49
C LEU A 363 -19.95 -20.40 -4.76
N GLN A 364 -19.88 -21.23 -3.71
CA GLN A 364 -20.04 -22.69 -3.84
C GLN A 364 -21.51 -23.14 -3.85
N ALA A 365 -22.45 -22.25 -3.55
CA ALA A 365 -23.88 -22.55 -3.46
C ALA A 365 -24.67 -22.09 -4.70
N TYR A 366 -24.48 -20.85 -5.16
CA TYR A 366 -25.39 -20.13 -6.07
C TYR A 366 -25.84 -20.88 -7.34
N ASN A 367 -25.01 -21.77 -7.86
CA ASN A 367 -25.27 -22.52 -9.09
C ASN A 367 -25.44 -24.04 -8.91
N ASP A 368 -25.41 -24.56 -7.67
CA ASP A 368 -25.66 -25.97 -7.38
C ASP A 368 -27.06 -26.16 -6.78
N PRO A 369 -28.08 -26.53 -7.58
CA PRO A 369 -29.48 -26.63 -7.13
C PRO A 369 -29.74 -27.74 -6.10
N ARG A 370 -28.70 -28.48 -5.69
CA ARG A 370 -28.78 -29.38 -4.54
C ARG A 370 -28.60 -28.63 -3.23
N VAL A 371 -27.90 -27.49 -3.20
CA VAL A 371 -27.83 -26.62 -2.02
C VAL A 371 -29.18 -25.95 -1.84
N ILE A 372 -29.79 -26.07 -0.67
CA ILE A 372 -31.14 -25.54 -0.40
C ILE A 372 -31.16 -24.52 0.73
N ALA A 373 -30.04 -24.35 1.43
CA ALA A 373 -29.85 -23.31 2.41
C ALA A 373 -28.38 -23.09 2.74
N ILE A 374 -28.10 -21.87 3.20
CA ILE A 374 -26.87 -21.53 3.92
C ILE A 374 -27.28 -21.11 5.33
N THR A 375 -26.74 -21.76 6.36
CA THR A 375 -26.99 -21.42 7.76
C THR A 375 -25.69 -20.95 8.41
N MET A 376 -25.71 -19.93 9.28
CA MET A 376 -24.50 -19.25 9.74
C MET A 376 -24.22 -19.46 11.23
N PHE A 377 -23.14 -20.14 11.57
CA PHE A 377 -22.74 -20.37 12.96
C PHE A 377 -21.66 -19.35 13.35
N ALA A 378 -21.91 -18.34 14.18
CA ALA A 378 -23.14 -18.05 14.92
C ALA A 378 -23.31 -16.55 15.19
N TYR A 379 -24.53 -16.09 15.53
CA TYR A 379 -24.81 -14.66 15.72
C TYR A 379 -24.51 -14.12 17.12
N SER A 380 -25.38 -14.39 18.12
CA SER A 380 -25.30 -13.78 19.46
C SER A 380 -24.38 -14.55 20.44
N ARG A 381 -23.84 -15.70 20.02
CA ARG A 381 -22.86 -16.44 20.81
C ARG A 381 -21.59 -15.60 21.03
N ALA A 382 -20.83 -15.89 22.09
CA ALA A 382 -19.53 -15.26 22.31
C ALA A 382 -18.65 -15.45 21.06
N GLY A 383 -18.03 -14.37 20.57
CA GLY A 383 -17.25 -14.38 19.34
C GLY A 383 -18.06 -14.47 18.04
N GLY A 384 -19.39 -14.48 18.12
CA GLY A 384 -20.29 -14.51 16.96
C GLY A 384 -20.43 -13.18 16.24
N ALA A 385 -21.04 -13.19 15.05
CA ALA A 385 -21.18 -12.06 14.14
C ALA A 385 -21.89 -10.84 14.76
N ARG A 386 -22.64 -10.99 15.85
CA ARG A 386 -23.19 -9.84 16.57
C ARG A 386 -22.09 -8.93 17.12
N HIS A 387 -20.97 -9.51 17.54
CA HIS A 387 -19.79 -8.82 18.09
C HIS A 387 -18.71 -8.50 17.04
N HIS A 388 -18.94 -8.89 15.78
CA HIS A 388 -18.04 -8.64 14.64
C HIS A 388 -18.79 -7.90 13.54
N PRO A 389 -19.02 -6.58 13.70
CA PRO A 389 -19.74 -5.78 12.71
C PRO A 389 -19.14 -5.82 11.30
N GLU A 390 -17.86 -6.16 11.19
CA GLU A 390 -17.09 -6.32 9.95
C GLU A 390 -17.63 -7.46 9.07
N LEU A 391 -18.20 -8.52 9.66
CA LEU A 391 -18.76 -9.65 8.90
C LEU A 391 -20.15 -9.35 8.32
N LYS A 392 -20.90 -8.42 8.92
CA LYS A 392 -22.30 -8.15 8.58
C LYS A 392 -22.51 -7.68 7.13
N PRO A 393 -21.67 -6.82 6.54
CA PRO A 393 -21.77 -6.46 5.12
C PRO A 393 -21.75 -7.67 4.17
N HIS A 394 -20.86 -8.64 4.41
CA HIS A 394 -20.78 -9.86 3.60
C HIS A 394 -22.07 -10.69 3.72
N HIS A 395 -22.58 -10.85 4.94
CA HIS A 395 -23.83 -11.59 5.17
C HIS A 395 -25.03 -10.92 4.53
N ARG A 396 -25.11 -9.58 4.58
CA ARG A 396 -26.14 -8.80 3.91
C ARG A 396 -26.10 -8.99 2.39
N ARG A 397 -24.91 -8.91 1.76
CA ARG A 397 -24.74 -9.15 0.31
C ARG A 397 -25.20 -10.56 -0.10
N ILE A 398 -24.88 -11.58 0.70
CA ILE A 398 -25.35 -12.95 0.46
C ILE A 398 -26.88 -13.02 0.60
N GLY A 399 -27.44 -12.43 1.66
CA GLY A 399 -28.88 -12.37 1.91
C GLY A 399 -29.64 -11.70 0.78
N GLU A 400 -29.16 -10.57 0.26
CA GLU A 400 -29.73 -9.88 -0.90
C GLU A 400 -29.86 -10.79 -2.12
N LYS A 401 -28.77 -11.50 -2.46
CA LYS A 401 -28.75 -12.39 -3.61
C LYS A 401 -29.69 -13.57 -3.43
N ILE A 402 -29.75 -14.15 -2.23
CA ILE A 402 -30.64 -15.28 -1.94
C ILE A 402 -32.12 -14.85 -1.94
N LEU A 403 -32.42 -13.67 -1.44
CA LEU A 403 -33.79 -13.22 -1.20
C LEU A 403 -34.35 -12.30 -2.29
N GLY A 404 -33.51 -11.90 -3.25
CA GLY A 404 -33.92 -11.11 -4.41
C GLY A 404 -34.43 -9.72 -4.06
N PHE A 405 -33.95 -9.15 -2.95
CA PHE A 405 -34.18 -7.75 -2.60
C PHE A 405 -32.89 -6.94 -2.84
N SER A 406 -33.04 -5.69 -3.28
CA SER A 406 -31.96 -4.71 -3.35
C SER A 406 -32.22 -3.74 -2.19
N GLN A 407 -31.50 -3.86 -1.08
CA GLN A 407 -31.76 -3.02 0.10
C GLN A 407 -30.49 -2.56 0.80
N PHE A 408 -29.40 -2.34 0.08
CA PHE A 408 -28.48 -1.33 0.56
C PHE A 408 -29.10 0.04 0.30
N GLY A 409 -29.34 0.82 1.36
CA GLY A 409 -29.58 2.26 1.22
C GLY A 409 -28.41 2.88 0.46
N ASP A 410 -27.34 3.19 1.18
CA ASP A 410 -26.11 3.70 0.59
C ASP A 410 -25.10 2.57 0.48
N ASP A 411 -24.61 2.29 -0.73
CA ASP A 411 -23.51 1.37 -0.95
C ASP A 411 -22.65 1.85 -2.11
N ALA A 412 -21.36 1.56 -2.05
CA ALA A 412 -20.39 1.98 -3.04
C ALA A 412 -19.38 0.88 -3.31
N GLN A 413 -19.11 0.62 -4.58
CA GLN A 413 -18.03 -0.25 -4.99
C GLN A 413 -16.81 0.59 -5.40
N PHE A 414 -15.63 0.28 -4.89
CA PHE A 414 -14.39 0.88 -5.40
C PHE A 414 -14.06 0.33 -6.79
N LEU A 415 -13.70 1.20 -7.73
CA LEU A 415 -13.35 0.80 -9.10
C LEU A 415 -11.86 1.02 -9.40
N SER A 416 -11.33 2.21 -9.12
CA SER A 416 -9.95 2.55 -9.46
C SER A 416 -9.47 3.79 -8.71
N GLN A 417 -8.15 3.97 -8.59
CA GLN A 417 -7.55 5.23 -8.14
C GLN A 417 -6.26 5.54 -8.91
N SER A 418 -5.94 6.82 -9.05
CA SER A 418 -4.66 7.32 -9.58
C SER A 418 -3.96 8.11 -8.49
N VAL A 419 -2.98 7.49 -7.85
CA VAL A 419 -2.25 8.00 -6.69
C VAL A 419 -0.77 7.59 -6.83
N PRO A 420 0.21 8.48 -6.62
CA PRO A 420 1.62 8.11 -6.67
C PRO A 420 2.02 7.29 -5.44
N THR A 421 3.15 6.60 -5.53
CA THR A 421 3.76 5.90 -4.39
C THR A 421 4.85 6.72 -3.70
N GLU A 422 5.30 7.82 -4.32
CA GLU A 422 6.32 8.71 -3.77
C GLU A 422 5.98 10.17 -4.08
N LEU A 423 6.25 11.07 -3.13
CA LEU A 423 6.10 12.52 -3.28
C LEU A 423 7.22 13.24 -2.54
N ASN A 424 7.55 14.44 -2.96
CA ASN A 424 8.41 15.33 -2.19
C ASN A 424 7.62 16.03 -1.06
N VAL A 425 8.30 16.39 0.03
CA VAL A 425 7.69 17.13 1.15
C VAL A 425 6.97 18.38 0.65
N GLY A 426 5.70 18.55 1.02
CA GLY A 426 4.88 19.69 0.61
C GLY A 426 4.46 19.70 -0.86
N GLU A 427 4.81 18.69 -1.66
CA GLU A 427 4.38 18.58 -3.05
C GLU A 427 2.86 18.40 -3.13
N THR A 428 2.21 19.14 -4.03
CA THR A 428 0.77 19.05 -4.28
C THR A 428 0.53 18.49 -5.67
N ILE A 429 -0.23 17.40 -5.75
CA ILE A 429 -0.55 16.72 -7.02
C ILE A 429 -2.05 16.43 -7.14
N PRO A 430 -2.62 16.44 -8.36
CA PRO A 430 -3.97 15.96 -8.58
C PRO A 430 -4.02 14.44 -8.46
N VAL A 431 -4.96 13.94 -7.67
CA VAL A 431 -5.27 12.50 -7.54
C VAL A 431 -6.72 12.24 -7.94
N SER A 432 -7.03 11.00 -8.29
CA SER A 432 -8.39 10.59 -8.59
C SER A 432 -8.77 9.26 -7.95
N ILE A 433 -10.04 9.14 -7.55
CA ILE A 433 -10.64 7.92 -7.00
C ILE A 433 -12.01 7.74 -7.66
N THR A 434 -12.27 6.57 -8.21
CA THR A 434 -13.52 6.23 -8.89
C THR A 434 -14.27 5.17 -8.09
N LEU A 435 -15.54 5.45 -7.76
CA LEU A 435 -16.45 4.50 -7.14
C LEU A 435 -17.75 4.39 -7.93
N LYS A 436 -18.39 3.22 -7.91
CA LYS A 436 -19.72 2.95 -8.45
C LYS A 436 -20.75 2.94 -7.33
N ASN A 437 -21.88 3.58 -7.52
CA ASN A 437 -23.02 3.47 -6.63
C ASN A 437 -23.70 2.12 -6.85
N THR A 438 -23.59 1.25 -5.85
CA THR A 438 -24.23 -0.08 -5.82
C THR A 438 -25.43 -0.12 -4.88
N GLY A 439 -25.69 0.98 -4.16
CA GLY A 439 -26.85 1.12 -3.30
C GLY A 439 -28.14 1.45 -4.07
N SER A 440 -29.19 1.73 -3.31
CA SER A 440 -30.52 2.07 -3.81
C SER A 440 -30.83 3.58 -3.77
N THR A 441 -30.01 4.38 -3.08
CA THR A 441 -30.15 5.83 -2.99
C THR A 441 -29.24 6.53 -4.01
N SER A 442 -29.65 7.72 -4.48
CA SER A 442 -28.75 8.57 -5.28
C SER A 442 -27.85 9.40 -4.37
N TRP A 443 -26.54 9.39 -4.63
CA TRP A 443 -25.62 10.24 -3.87
C TRP A 443 -25.74 11.69 -4.34
N THR A 444 -26.00 12.61 -3.42
CA THR A 444 -26.17 14.04 -3.75
C THR A 444 -25.40 14.94 -2.80
N HIS A 445 -24.99 16.12 -3.27
CA HIS A 445 -24.37 17.14 -2.40
C HIS A 445 -25.33 17.62 -1.30
N SER A 446 -26.63 17.80 -1.59
CA SER A 446 -27.63 18.26 -0.62
C SER A 446 -27.82 17.30 0.55
N SER A 447 -27.57 16.01 0.33
CA SER A 447 -27.64 14.98 1.36
C SER A 447 -26.27 14.70 1.99
N SER A 448 -25.24 15.53 1.75
CA SER A 448 -23.91 15.38 2.37
C SER A 448 -23.18 14.07 2.06
N TYR A 449 -23.32 13.56 0.83
CA TYR A 449 -22.49 12.47 0.34
C TYR A 449 -21.12 12.97 -0.09
N GLY A 450 -20.09 12.17 0.21
CA GLY A 450 -18.74 12.46 -0.24
C GLY A 450 -17.73 11.39 0.17
N LEU A 451 -16.52 11.54 -0.32
CA LEU A 451 -15.41 10.66 0.02
C LEU A 451 -14.78 11.11 1.34
N SER A 452 -14.49 10.17 2.24
CA SER A 452 -13.81 10.41 3.51
C SER A 452 -12.48 9.68 3.61
N SER A 453 -11.47 10.34 4.18
CA SER A 453 -10.17 9.73 4.46
C SER A 453 -10.28 8.61 5.49
N GLN A 454 -9.63 7.50 5.21
CA GLN A 454 -9.48 6.34 6.08
C GLN A 454 -7.98 6.09 6.33
N ASN A 455 -7.67 5.51 7.48
CA ASN A 455 -6.30 5.16 7.86
C ASN A 455 -5.30 6.34 8.00
N PRO A 456 -5.37 7.12 9.09
CA PRO A 456 -6.35 7.02 10.19
C PRO A 456 -7.74 7.54 9.80
N LYS A 457 -8.81 7.05 10.43
CA LYS A 457 -10.19 7.50 10.14
C LYS A 457 -10.34 9.02 10.33
N ASP A 458 -10.98 9.69 9.37
CA ASP A 458 -11.31 11.12 9.41
C ASP A 458 -10.10 12.04 9.67
N ASN A 459 -8.96 11.73 9.05
CA ASN A 459 -7.76 12.56 9.13
C ASN A 459 -7.78 13.72 8.11
N VAL A 460 -6.77 14.60 8.20
CA VAL A 460 -6.61 15.76 7.30
C VAL A 460 -5.25 15.78 6.60
N ILE A 461 -4.51 14.67 6.61
CA ILE A 461 -3.09 14.57 6.23
C ILE A 461 -2.86 15.09 4.81
N TRP A 462 -3.69 14.65 3.85
CA TRP A 462 -3.47 14.90 2.44
C TRP A 462 -4.19 16.13 1.88
N THR A 463 -5.30 16.55 2.47
CA THR A 463 -6.18 17.56 1.83
C THR A 463 -6.51 18.73 2.74
N GLY A 464 -6.04 18.72 4.00
CA GLY A 464 -6.41 19.71 5.01
C GLY A 464 -7.88 19.63 5.44
N ARG A 465 -8.64 18.65 4.95
CA ARG A 465 -10.07 18.44 5.25
C ARG A 465 -10.39 16.95 5.36
N THR A 466 -11.47 16.60 6.05
CA THR A 466 -11.86 15.20 6.27
C THR A 466 -12.76 14.63 5.16
N ARG A 467 -13.31 15.49 4.28
CA ARG A 467 -14.28 15.08 3.24
C ARG A 467 -13.99 15.75 1.89
N ILE A 468 -14.20 14.99 0.82
CA ILE A 468 -14.32 15.46 -0.55
C ILE A 468 -15.78 15.29 -0.98
N GLY A 469 -16.56 16.37 -0.89
CA GLY A 469 -17.97 16.36 -1.25
C GLY A 469 -18.22 16.28 -2.76
N LEU A 470 -19.44 15.88 -3.14
CA LEU A 470 -19.94 16.02 -4.51
C LEU A 470 -20.11 17.50 -4.90
N ALA A 471 -20.14 17.81 -6.20
CA ALA A 471 -20.42 19.16 -6.65
C ALA A 471 -21.89 19.55 -6.41
N VAL A 472 -22.17 20.85 -6.23
CA VAL A 472 -23.56 21.33 -6.10
C VAL A 472 -24.36 20.97 -7.36
N GLY A 473 -25.50 20.30 -7.18
CA GLY A 473 -26.36 19.82 -8.27
C GLY A 473 -25.97 18.45 -8.84
N GLU A 474 -24.88 17.83 -8.37
CA GLU A 474 -24.50 16.48 -8.75
C GLU A 474 -25.39 15.43 -8.07
N SER A 475 -25.81 14.42 -8.85
CA SER A 475 -26.62 13.28 -8.39
C SER A 475 -26.14 12.00 -9.07
N ILE A 476 -25.66 11.04 -8.27
CA ILE A 476 -25.11 9.78 -8.77
C ILE A 476 -26.12 8.69 -8.48
N ALA A 477 -26.87 8.29 -9.50
CA ALA A 477 -27.92 7.29 -9.34
C ALA A 477 -27.32 5.88 -9.13
N PRO A 478 -28.10 4.93 -8.56
CA PRO A 478 -27.74 3.52 -8.54
C PRO A 478 -27.23 3.01 -9.89
N GLY A 479 -26.14 2.26 -9.87
CA GLY A 479 -25.42 1.74 -11.04
C GLY A 479 -24.45 2.73 -11.70
N GLN A 480 -24.52 4.04 -11.42
CA GLN A 480 -23.59 5.03 -11.98
C GLN A 480 -22.27 5.10 -11.21
N SER A 481 -21.22 5.59 -11.87
CA SER A 481 -19.91 5.80 -11.25
C SER A 481 -19.56 7.27 -11.11
N LYS A 482 -18.82 7.60 -10.06
CA LYS A 482 -18.28 8.93 -9.77
C LYS A 482 -16.77 8.85 -9.63
N THR A 483 -16.07 9.70 -10.38
CA THR A 483 -14.66 10.00 -10.16
C THR A 483 -14.55 11.26 -9.32
N PHE A 484 -13.97 11.14 -8.13
CA PHE A 484 -13.54 12.23 -7.29
C PHE A 484 -12.13 12.64 -7.72
N THR A 485 -11.96 13.88 -8.16
CA THR A 485 -10.66 14.47 -8.45
C THR A 485 -10.40 15.58 -7.45
N PHE A 486 -9.24 15.54 -6.79
CA PHE A 486 -8.84 16.55 -5.82
C PHE A 486 -7.32 16.63 -5.71
N ASP A 487 -6.83 17.76 -5.20
CA ASP A 487 -5.40 17.94 -4.93
C ASP A 487 -5.04 17.30 -3.59
N ALA A 488 -3.99 16.48 -3.59
CA ALA A 488 -3.37 15.91 -2.41
C ALA A 488 -2.00 16.56 -2.19
N THR A 489 -1.78 17.11 -1.00
CA THR A 489 -0.54 17.76 -0.56
C THR A 489 0.21 16.85 0.40
N ALA A 490 1.46 16.54 0.09
CA ALA A 490 2.31 15.70 0.92
C ALA A 490 2.67 16.41 2.24
N PRO A 491 2.72 15.69 3.38
CA PRO A 491 3.27 16.20 4.64
C PRO A 491 4.64 16.87 4.51
N THR A 492 4.94 17.81 5.41
CA THR A 492 6.23 18.53 5.44
C THR A 492 7.35 17.77 6.15
N THR A 493 7.00 16.65 6.78
CA THR A 493 7.93 15.73 7.44
C THR A 493 8.12 14.52 6.54
N PRO A 494 9.38 14.13 6.20
CA PRO A 494 9.62 12.90 5.45
C PRO A 494 9.14 11.67 6.23
N GLY A 495 8.63 10.67 5.51
CA GLY A 495 8.12 9.44 6.11
C GLY A 495 7.12 8.73 5.21
N ASN A 496 6.60 7.62 5.71
CA ASN A 496 5.58 6.84 5.02
C ASN A 496 4.19 7.21 5.54
N TYR A 497 3.28 7.56 4.63
CA TYR A 497 1.93 8.02 4.97
C TYR A 497 0.88 7.20 4.23
N ASN A 498 -0.14 6.76 4.95
CA ASN A 498 -1.25 6.00 4.39
C ASN A 498 -2.20 6.92 3.60
N PHE A 499 -2.63 6.47 2.43
CA PHE A 499 -3.64 7.10 1.60
C PHE A 499 -4.74 6.07 1.34
N GLN A 500 -5.82 6.16 2.10
CA GLN A 500 -6.99 5.30 1.97
C GLN A 500 -8.25 6.14 2.15
N TRP A 501 -9.34 5.76 1.49
CA TRP A 501 -10.59 6.51 1.50
C TRP A 501 -11.80 5.57 1.50
N ARG A 502 -12.98 6.09 1.83
CA ARG A 502 -14.26 5.38 1.79
C ARG A 502 -15.42 6.36 1.61
N MET A 503 -16.51 5.95 0.98
CA MET A 503 -17.70 6.80 0.87
C MET A 503 -18.34 7.05 2.24
N ALA A 504 -18.91 8.24 2.39
CA ALA A 504 -19.59 8.68 3.60
C ALA A 504 -20.88 9.43 3.26
N HIS A 505 -21.88 9.26 4.13
CA HIS A 505 -23.13 10.01 4.16
C HIS A 505 -23.27 10.64 5.54
N GLY A 506 -23.01 11.94 5.65
CA GLY A 506 -22.88 12.61 6.95
C GLY A 506 -21.75 12.00 7.78
N SER A 507 -22.09 11.40 8.93
CA SER A 507 -21.15 10.73 9.83
C SER A 507 -20.98 9.23 9.57
N GLU A 508 -21.84 8.63 8.75
CA GLU A 508 -21.81 7.19 8.45
C GLU A 508 -20.90 6.89 7.25
N PHE A 509 -20.27 5.72 7.27
CA PHE A 509 -19.36 5.25 6.22
C PHE A 509 -19.95 4.01 5.58
N PHE A 510 -19.88 3.92 4.25
CA PHE A 510 -20.51 2.83 3.50
C PHE A 510 -19.67 2.47 2.28
N GLY A 511 -20.00 1.33 1.66
CA GLY A 511 -19.27 0.81 0.52
C GLY A 511 -17.86 0.32 0.84
N ASP A 512 -17.12 -0.01 -0.20
CA ASP A 512 -15.74 -0.48 -0.13
C ASP A 512 -14.80 0.60 0.41
N PHE A 513 -13.77 0.16 1.12
CA PHE A 513 -12.56 0.97 1.25
C PHE A 513 -11.85 1.02 -0.11
N THR A 514 -11.21 2.15 -0.41
CA THR A 514 -10.16 2.13 -1.43
C THR A 514 -8.98 1.30 -0.93
N PHE A 515 -8.09 0.91 -1.82
CA PHE A 515 -6.80 0.38 -1.40
C PHE A 515 -6.03 1.41 -0.56
N ASN A 516 -5.33 0.92 0.46
CA ASN A 516 -4.39 1.73 1.21
C ASN A 516 -3.07 1.81 0.46
N VAL A 517 -2.75 2.99 -0.10
CA VAL A 517 -1.44 3.23 -0.69
C VAL A 517 -0.55 3.87 0.37
N VAL A 518 0.58 3.23 0.66
CA VAL A 518 1.63 3.81 1.50
C VAL A 518 2.50 4.69 0.61
N ILE A 519 2.39 6.00 0.76
CA ILE A 519 3.14 6.99 -0.01
C ILE A 519 4.40 7.37 0.75
N ALA A 520 5.56 7.19 0.12
CA ALA A 520 6.84 7.62 0.65
C ALA A 520 7.03 9.12 0.37
N VAL A 521 6.96 9.93 1.43
CA VAL A 521 7.23 11.37 1.37
C VAL A 521 8.71 11.60 1.61
N LYS A 522 9.41 12.04 0.57
CA LYS A 522 10.86 12.26 0.55
C LYS A 522 11.20 13.74 0.57
N LEU A 523 12.44 14.07 0.93
CA LEU A 523 12.93 15.41 0.69
C LEU A 523 13.14 15.61 -0.81
N ASP A 524 12.76 16.77 -1.31
CA ASP A 524 13.20 17.20 -2.65
C ASP A 524 14.74 17.29 -2.63
N ALA A 525 15.36 16.64 -3.62
CA ALA A 525 16.79 16.38 -3.66
C ALA A 525 17.63 17.67 -3.69
N ASP A 526 17.07 18.80 -4.15
CA ASP A 526 17.76 20.09 -4.32
C ASP A 526 17.21 21.24 -3.46
N VAL A 527 16.63 20.95 -2.29
CA VAL A 527 16.23 22.02 -1.35
C VAL A 527 17.47 22.72 -0.81
N GLN A 528 17.66 24.00 -1.13
CA GLN A 528 18.79 24.79 -0.59
C GLN A 528 18.42 25.45 0.75
N PRO A 529 19.35 25.53 1.72
CA PRO A 529 19.13 26.24 2.98
C PRO A 529 18.70 27.69 2.75
N SER A 530 17.58 28.08 3.35
CA SER A 530 17.15 29.48 3.38
C SER A 530 17.77 30.18 4.58
N PHE A 531 18.06 31.47 4.47
CA PHE A 531 18.46 32.21 5.65
C PHE A 531 17.37 32.12 6.76
N PRO A 532 17.70 31.92 8.05
CA PRO A 532 19.04 31.76 8.57
C PRO A 532 19.75 30.47 8.29
N ILE A 533 20.94 30.58 7.71
CA ILE A 533 21.80 29.42 7.46
C ILE A 533 22.80 29.32 8.63
N ARG A 534 23.42 28.18 8.87
CA ARG A 534 24.53 28.03 9.82
C ARG A 534 25.59 27.15 9.17
N GLY A 535 26.74 27.74 8.93
CA GLY A 535 27.95 27.09 8.46
C GLY A 535 28.85 26.59 9.59
N ALA A 536 29.69 25.60 9.29
CA ALA A 536 30.82 25.23 10.13
C ALA A 536 32.07 25.02 9.25
N PHE A 537 33.22 25.53 9.67
CA PHE A 537 34.47 25.24 8.97
C PHE A 537 34.82 23.76 9.14
N TYR A 538 35.07 23.10 8.01
CA TYR A 538 35.35 21.67 7.96
C TYR A 538 36.70 21.43 7.29
N TYR A 539 37.50 20.53 7.85
CA TYR A 539 38.87 20.31 7.40
C TYR A 539 39.07 18.89 6.87
N PRO A 540 38.86 18.65 5.56
CA PRO A 540 38.98 17.33 4.95
C PRO A 540 40.45 16.95 4.67
N TRP A 541 41.37 17.13 5.61
CA TRP A 541 42.81 16.86 5.46
C TRP A 541 43.35 15.76 6.38
N PHE A 542 42.48 15.00 7.06
CA PHE A 542 42.88 13.83 7.85
C PHE A 542 42.83 12.56 6.99
N PRO A 543 43.76 11.61 7.14
CA PRO A 543 44.66 11.43 8.29
C PRO A 543 45.98 12.20 8.19
N GLN A 544 46.28 12.88 7.08
CA GLN A 544 47.55 13.56 6.85
C GLN A 544 47.89 14.57 7.95
N ALA A 545 46.88 15.20 8.54
CA ALA A 545 47.06 16.16 9.63
C ALA A 545 47.25 15.54 11.02
N TRP A 546 47.11 14.21 11.22
CA TRP A 546 47.40 13.59 12.52
C TRP A 546 48.88 13.52 12.84
N ASP A 547 49.76 13.50 11.84
CA ASP A 547 51.21 13.57 12.02
C ASP A 547 51.73 14.87 11.40
N GLN A 548 52.08 15.84 12.25
CA GLN A 548 52.71 17.07 11.79
C GLN A 548 53.88 17.44 12.68
N LYS A 549 54.92 18.00 12.07
CA LYS A 549 56.15 18.44 12.76
C LYS A 549 56.80 17.31 13.58
N GLY A 550 56.62 16.05 13.17
CA GLY A 550 57.13 14.87 13.86
C GLY A 550 56.39 14.53 15.17
N ILE A 551 55.16 15.03 15.34
CA ILE A 551 54.32 14.79 16.52
C ILE A 551 53.07 14.05 16.08
N PHE A 552 52.82 12.89 16.69
CA PHE A 552 51.60 12.09 16.52
C PHE A 552 50.97 11.76 17.89
N PRO A 553 49.67 12.03 18.09
CA PRO A 553 48.80 12.79 17.20
C PRO A 553 49.07 14.31 17.36
N PHE A 554 49.01 15.08 16.28
CA PHE A 554 49.18 16.53 16.29
C PHE A 554 47.92 17.26 16.77
N THR A 555 47.50 16.98 18.01
CA THR A 555 46.30 17.56 18.63
C THR A 555 46.45 17.61 20.16
N ARG A 556 45.79 18.59 20.79
CA ARG A 556 45.66 18.66 22.26
C ARG A 556 44.52 17.80 22.81
N TYR A 557 43.57 17.42 21.95
CA TYR A 557 42.34 16.72 22.30
C TYR A 557 42.17 15.43 21.49
N THR A 558 41.43 14.47 22.05
CA THR A 558 41.09 13.21 21.36
C THR A 558 39.66 13.29 20.82
N PRO A 559 39.45 13.28 19.49
CA PRO A 559 38.11 13.24 18.93
C PRO A 559 37.36 11.97 19.35
N SER A 560 36.05 12.08 19.59
CA SER A 560 35.19 10.94 19.91
C SER A 560 35.02 9.95 18.74
N ALA A 561 35.44 10.35 17.54
CA ALA A 561 35.54 9.51 16.35
C ALA A 561 36.92 8.83 16.20
N GLY A 562 37.84 9.02 17.16
CA GLY A 562 39.22 8.55 17.06
C GLY A 562 40.06 9.37 16.07
N TYR A 563 41.24 8.87 15.73
CA TYR A 563 42.08 9.45 14.66
C TYR A 563 41.58 8.96 13.31
N TYR A 564 40.58 9.66 12.77
CA TYR A 564 39.80 9.25 11.61
C TYR A 564 40.45 9.59 10.26
N ASP A 565 39.92 9.01 9.18
CA ASP A 565 40.19 9.38 7.79
C ASP A 565 39.04 10.23 7.23
N SER A 566 39.33 11.41 6.69
CA SER A 566 38.34 12.29 6.06
C SER A 566 37.84 11.77 4.70
N ALA A 567 38.32 10.63 4.22
CA ALA A 567 37.76 9.92 3.07
C ALA A 567 36.76 8.80 3.46
N ASP A 568 36.65 8.47 4.74
CA ASP A 568 35.73 7.43 5.22
C ASP A 568 34.29 7.95 5.23
N ARG A 569 33.43 7.34 4.42
CA ARG A 569 32.02 7.71 4.25
C ARG A 569 31.22 7.62 5.56
N SER A 570 31.51 6.63 6.40
CA SER A 570 30.84 6.45 7.70
C SER A 570 31.22 7.54 8.69
N ILE A 571 32.48 8.01 8.64
CA ILE A 571 32.96 9.14 9.43
C ILE A 571 32.33 10.44 8.93
N ILE A 572 32.23 10.62 7.61
CA ILE A 572 31.56 11.79 7.01
C ILE A 572 30.10 11.84 7.45
N GLN A 573 29.35 10.73 7.36
CA GLN A 573 27.96 10.68 7.83
C GLN A 573 27.86 11.03 9.32
N ARG A 574 28.72 10.45 10.17
CA ARG A 574 28.74 10.77 11.60
C ARG A 574 29.02 12.26 11.88
N HIS A 575 29.87 12.90 11.08
CA HIS A 575 30.10 14.34 11.20
C HIS A 575 28.89 15.16 10.75
N ILE A 576 28.20 14.75 9.67
CA ILE A 576 26.94 15.37 9.23
C ILE A 576 25.89 15.26 10.33
N ASP A 577 25.68 14.06 10.88
CA ASP A 577 24.73 13.83 11.97
C ASP A 577 25.03 14.72 13.18
N ALA A 578 26.32 14.90 13.53
CA ALA A 578 26.74 15.76 14.62
C ALA A 578 26.51 17.26 14.32
N MET A 579 26.72 17.67 13.07
CA MET A 579 26.45 19.04 12.61
C MET A 579 24.95 19.33 12.58
N GLU A 580 24.13 18.42 12.06
CA GLU A 580 22.68 18.52 12.07
C GLU A 580 22.12 18.52 13.49
N TYR A 581 22.66 17.70 14.40
CA TYR A 581 22.36 17.77 15.84
C TYR A 581 22.69 19.14 16.44
N GLY A 582 23.79 19.75 15.99
CA GLY A 582 24.18 21.12 16.32
C GLY A 582 23.34 22.21 15.65
N ASN A 583 22.33 21.83 14.85
CA ASN A 583 21.59 22.72 13.94
C ASN A 583 22.53 23.51 13.02
N ILE A 584 23.46 22.84 12.34
CA ILE A 584 24.32 23.40 11.30
C ILE A 584 23.77 22.93 9.94
N ASP A 585 23.57 23.86 9.02
CA ASP A 585 22.98 23.61 7.70
C ASP A 585 24.04 23.38 6.63
N VAL A 586 25.24 23.96 6.80
CA VAL A 586 26.29 23.99 5.77
C VAL A 586 27.67 23.63 6.34
N GLY A 587 28.40 22.76 5.65
CA GLY A 587 29.81 22.52 5.89
C GLY A 587 30.67 23.35 4.93
N ILE A 588 31.65 24.09 5.44
CA ILE A 588 32.54 24.95 4.66
C ILE A 588 33.92 24.28 4.61
N ALA A 589 34.12 23.46 3.59
CA ALA A 589 35.24 22.53 3.49
C ALA A 589 36.51 23.20 2.95
N SER A 590 37.61 23.17 3.72
CA SER A 590 38.94 23.64 3.31
C SER A 590 39.34 23.07 1.94
N TRP A 591 39.73 23.94 1.02
CA TRP A 591 40.07 23.62 -0.36
C TRP A 591 41.35 24.36 -0.80
N TRP A 592 42.38 23.60 -1.15
CA TRP A 592 43.75 24.08 -1.42
C TRP A 592 44.13 24.14 -2.90
N GLY A 593 43.17 24.04 -3.81
CA GLY A 593 43.46 24.03 -5.24
C GLY A 593 43.09 22.71 -5.93
N GLN A 594 43.00 22.80 -7.26
CA GLN A 594 42.66 21.67 -8.12
C GLN A 594 43.65 20.51 -7.93
N GLY A 595 43.13 19.29 -7.76
CA GLY A 595 43.94 18.08 -7.63
C GLY A 595 44.57 17.85 -6.25
N HIS A 596 44.46 18.81 -5.32
CA HIS A 596 44.87 18.61 -3.92
C HIS A 596 43.98 17.55 -3.24
N HIS A 597 44.46 16.89 -2.18
CA HIS A 597 43.68 15.83 -1.51
C HIS A 597 42.35 16.33 -0.91
N THR A 598 42.27 17.61 -0.56
CA THR A 598 41.01 18.26 -0.14
C THR A 598 40.02 18.41 -1.29
N ASP A 599 40.50 18.66 -2.52
CA ASP A 599 39.67 18.67 -3.73
C ASP A 599 39.19 17.26 -4.07
N GLN A 600 40.06 16.26 -3.92
CA GLN A 600 39.71 14.84 -4.15
C GLN A 600 38.67 14.30 -3.15
N ARG A 601 38.51 14.92 -1.98
CA ARG A 601 37.54 14.53 -0.94
C ARG A 601 36.17 15.18 -1.11
N LEU A 602 36.07 16.27 -1.87
CA LEU A 602 34.81 16.97 -2.09
C LEU A 602 33.72 16.10 -2.76
N PRO A 603 34.00 15.26 -3.79
CA PRO A 603 33.00 14.32 -4.32
C PRO A 603 32.42 13.38 -3.27
N VAL A 604 33.22 12.91 -2.31
CA VAL A 604 32.77 11.98 -1.28
C VAL A 604 31.86 12.69 -0.28
N LEU A 605 32.16 13.95 0.07
CA LEU A 605 31.30 14.78 0.91
C LEU A 605 29.92 14.97 0.26
N LEU A 606 29.89 15.34 -1.03
CA LEU A 606 28.64 15.53 -1.77
C LEU A 606 27.82 14.23 -1.88
N ASP A 607 28.47 13.13 -2.27
CA ASP A 607 27.83 11.83 -2.47
C ASP A 607 27.25 11.23 -1.17
N VAL A 608 27.92 11.41 -0.02
CA VAL A 608 27.36 11.02 1.28
C VAL A 608 26.14 11.86 1.64
N THR A 609 26.12 13.14 1.25
CA THR A 609 25.05 14.11 1.58
C THR A 609 23.85 14.06 0.62
N ALA A 610 23.91 13.29 -0.46
CA ALA A 610 22.83 13.18 -1.44
C ALA A 610 21.49 12.80 -0.78
N GLY A 611 20.44 13.57 -1.05
CA GLY A 611 19.10 13.37 -0.48
C GLY A 611 18.89 13.86 0.97
N GLN A 612 19.90 14.47 1.60
CA GLN A 612 19.82 15.05 2.95
C GLN A 612 19.50 16.55 2.89
N ARG A 613 19.35 17.23 4.04
CA ARG A 613 19.16 18.70 4.11
C ARG A 613 20.48 19.47 4.21
N PHE A 614 21.52 18.85 4.75
CA PHE A 614 22.86 19.44 4.88
C PHE A 614 23.45 19.79 3.51
N ARG A 615 24.25 20.86 3.40
CA ARG A 615 24.94 21.24 2.15
C ARG A 615 26.43 21.49 2.37
N TRP A 616 27.22 21.39 1.31
CA TRP A 616 28.66 21.68 1.32
C TRP A 616 29.00 22.88 0.45
N THR A 617 29.89 23.74 0.92
CA THR A 617 30.60 24.74 0.12
C THR A 617 32.11 24.59 0.38
N VAL A 618 32.93 25.29 -0.39
CA VAL A 618 34.38 25.29 -0.23
C VAL A 618 34.85 26.54 0.53
N TYR A 619 35.90 26.33 1.32
CA TYR A 619 36.73 27.38 1.88
C TYR A 619 38.02 27.49 1.07
N TYR A 620 38.11 28.51 0.23
CA TYR A 620 39.25 28.72 -0.66
C TYR A 620 40.47 29.19 0.14
N GLU A 621 41.44 28.30 0.35
CA GLU A 621 42.61 28.55 1.22
C GLU A 621 43.72 29.35 0.52
N GLY A 622 43.80 29.30 -0.82
CA GLY A 622 44.92 29.85 -1.58
C GLY A 622 45.17 31.35 -1.37
N GLU A 623 44.12 32.11 -1.06
CA GLU A 623 44.19 33.54 -0.75
C GLU A 623 44.81 33.82 0.63
N GLY A 624 44.77 32.86 1.54
CA GLY A 624 45.36 32.97 2.88
C GLY A 624 46.88 32.83 2.93
N PHE A 625 47.45 32.14 1.94
CA PHE A 625 48.86 31.74 1.93
C PHE A 625 49.63 32.26 0.70
N GLY A 626 48.96 33.02 -0.16
CA GLY A 626 49.50 33.57 -1.38
C GLY A 626 48.75 34.82 -1.83
N ASN A 627 48.98 35.22 -3.08
CA ASN A 627 48.30 36.34 -3.73
C ASN A 627 47.86 35.90 -5.14
N PRO A 628 46.82 35.06 -5.26
CA PRO A 628 46.44 34.48 -6.53
C PRO A 628 46.02 35.57 -7.53
N SER A 629 46.48 35.41 -8.77
CA SER A 629 46.10 36.33 -9.85
C SER A 629 44.61 36.20 -10.19
N ALA A 630 44.01 37.25 -10.76
CA ALA A 630 42.61 37.20 -11.20
C ALA A 630 42.33 36.04 -12.18
N SER A 631 43.26 35.72 -13.09
CA SER A 631 43.13 34.58 -14.00
C SER A 631 43.17 33.23 -13.27
N GLN A 632 43.94 33.12 -12.19
CA GLN A 632 43.96 31.91 -11.37
C GLN A 632 42.63 31.72 -10.64
N ILE A 633 42.12 32.79 -10.02
CA ILE A 633 40.81 32.78 -9.34
C ILE A 633 39.71 32.39 -10.33
N GLU A 634 39.69 33.00 -11.52
CA GLU A 634 38.71 32.71 -12.57
C GLU A 634 38.77 31.24 -13.00
N ASN A 635 39.97 30.70 -13.22
CA ASN A 635 40.15 29.28 -13.56
C ASN A 635 39.63 28.34 -12.48
N ASP A 636 39.87 28.65 -11.20
CA ASP A 636 39.40 27.84 -10.07
C ASP A 636 37.88 27.94 -9.89
N LEU A 637 37.29 29.12 -10.08
CA LEU A 637 35.84 29.32 -10.05
C LEU A 637 35.15 28.54 -11.18
N HIS A 638 35.71 28.55 -12.40
CA HIS A 638 35.22 27.73 -13.50
C HIS A 638 35.33 26.24 -13.21
N TYR A 639 36.45 25.81 -12.63
CA TYR A 639 36.64 24.41 -12.24
C TYR A 639 35.59 23.95 -11.22
N LEU A 640 35.40 24.71 -10.14
CA LEU A 640 34.42 24.40 -9.11
C LEU A 640 32.98 24.40 -9.65
N LYS A 641 32.65 25.38 -10.51
CA LYS A 641 31.35 25.43 -11.18
C LYS A 641 31.09 24.17 -12.01
N ASN A 642 31.99 23.88 -12.94
CA ASN A 642 31.80 22.80 -13.91
C ASN A 642 31.80 21.41 -13.25
N LYS A 643 32.42 21.27 -12.08
CA LYS A 643 32.61 19.98 -11.43
C LYS A 643 31.64 19.70 -10.29
N TYR A 644 31.21 20.73 -9.55
CA TYR A 644 30.50 20.55 -8.28
C TYR A 644 29.25 21.42 -8.11
N ALA A 645 29.14 22.57 -8.77
CA ALA A 645 28.08 23.55 -8.46
C ALA A 645 26.65 23.07 -8.76
N ASP A 646 26.48 22.17 -9.75
CA ASP A 646 25.19 21.62 -10.13
C ASP A 646 24.75 20.44 -9.23
N ASP A 647 25.63 19.98 -8.34
CA ASP A 647 25.29 18.94 -7.36
C ASP A 647 24.28 19.51 -6.34
N SER A 648 23.25 18.72 -6.03
CA SER A 648 22.17 19.15 -5.15
C SER A 648 22.63 19.30 -3.69
N SER A 649 23.72 18.62 -3.32
CA SER A 649 24.39 18.76 -2.04
C SER A 649 25.38 19.93 -2.00
N PHE A 650 25.66 20.60 -3.12
CA PHE A 650 26.46 21.82 -3.13
C PHE A 650 25.62 23.04 -2.77
N PHE A 651 26.13 23.85 -1.86
CA PHE A 651 25.41 24.97 -1.28
C PHE A 651 25.26 26.15 -2.25
N ARG A 652 24.02 26.57 -2.46
CA ARG A 652 23.63 27.69 -3.33
C ARG A 652 22.76 28.71 -2.58
N VAL A 653 22.97 29.98 -2.89
CA VAL A 653 22.11 31.10 -2.46
C VAL A 653 21.56 31.76 -3.72
N GLU A 654 20.23 31.83 -3.83
CA GLU A 654 19.56 32.40 -5.01
C GLU A 654 20.01 31.74 -6.33
N GLY A 655 20.25 30.42 -6.30
CA GLY A 655 20.74 29.64 -7.43
C GLY A 655 22.24 29.81 -7.74
N ARG A 656 22.96 30.68 -7.01
CA ARG A 656 24.40 30.90 -7.19
C ARG A 656 25.19 30.05 -6.22
N PHE A 657 26.15 29.27 -6.71
CA PHE A 657 27.00 28.44 -5.86
C PHE A 657 27.88 29.33 -4.99
N VAL A 658 27.94 29.01 -3.70
CA VAL A 658 28.65 29.82 -2.71
C VAL A 658 30.11 29.42 -2.68
N ILE A 659 30.99 30.41 -2.55
CA ILE A 659 32.42 30.24 -2.27
C ILE A 659 32.77 31.11 -1.07
N VAL A 660 33.34 30.51 -0.03
CA VAL A 660 33.89 31.25 1.12
C VAL A 660 35.41 31.30 0.95
N VAL A 661 36.02 32.46 1.14
CA VAL A 661 37.43 32.69 0.81
C VAL A 661 38.22 32.99 2.08
N TYR A 662 39.27 32.22 2.38
CA TYR A 662 40.18 32.54 3.48
C TYR A 662 40.99 33.80 3.16
N GLY A 663 41.61 34.45 4.14
CA GLY A 663 42.42 35.64 3.90
C GLY A 663 43.65 35.69 4.81
N GLY A 664 44.76 36.14 4.21
CA GLY A 664 46.04 36.39 4.88
C GLY A 664 46.58 37.81 4.66
N HIS A 665 46.16 38.48 3.57
CA HIS A 665 46.51 39.86 3.23
C HIS A 665 45.31 40.57 2.58
N GLU A 666 44.33 40.96 3.40
CA GLU A 666 43.08 41.52 2.91
C GLU A 666 43.17 43.03 2.66
N THR A 667 42.86 43.45 1.43
CA THR A 667 42.81 44.85 0.98
C THR A 667 41.69 45.05 -0.03
N CYS A 668 41.36 46.30 -0.39
CA CYS A 668 40.40 46.54 -1.48
C CYS A 668 40.88 45.98 -2.83
N GLU A 669 42.19 45.85 -3.06
CA GLU A 669 42.72 45.19 -4.27
C GLU A 669 42.35 43.70 -4.32
N MET A 670 42.30 43.00 -3.18
CA MET A 670 41.80 41.62 -3.11
C MET A 670 40.34 41.56 -3.55
N VAL A 671 39.52 42.49 -3.06
CA VAL A 671 38.09 42.57 -3.42
C VAL A 671 37.95 42.79 -4.92
N ASP A 672 38.69 43.76 -5.48
CA ASP A 672 38.68 44.05 -6.91
C ASP A 672 39.08 42.83 -7.75
N ARG A 673 40.10 42.06 -7.33
CA ARG A 673 40.50 40.82 -8.02
C ARG A 673 39.39 39.76 -8.03
N TRP A 674 38.78 39.50 -6.88
CA TRP A 674 37.74 38.49 -6.74
C TRP A 674 36.45 38.88 -7.48
N THR A 675 36.07 40.15 -7.43
CA THR A 675 34.92 40.66 -8.19
C THR A 675 35.19 40.59 -9.70
N LEU A 676 36.38 40.97 -10.16
CA LEU A 676 36.75 40.88 -11.58
C LEU A 676 36.80 39.44 -12.10
N ALA A 677 37.33 38.52 -11.30
CA ALA A 677 37.51 37.12 -11.68
C ALA A 677 36.21 36.29 -11.69
N ASN A 678 35.12 36.79 -11.09
CA ASN A 678 33.86 36.07 -10.96
C ASN A 678 33.00 36.12 -12.24
N SER A 679 33.51 35.60 -13.36
CA SER A 679 32.78 35.50 -14.63
C SER A 679 31.68 34.44 -14.63
N VAL A 680 31.61 33.61 -13.58
CA VAL A 680 30.68 32.48 -13.45
C VAL A 680 29.45 32.74 -12.58
N ASN A 681 29.34 33.95 -12.03
CA ASN A 681 28.26 34.38 -11.14
C ASN A 681 28.16 33.53 -9.85
N ALA A 682 29.31 33.22 -9.23
CA ALA A 682 29.36 32.64 -7.89
C ALA A 682 28.90 33.65 -6.84
N TYR A 683 28.40 33.18 -5.70
CA TYR A 683 28.15 34.00 -4.51
C TYR A 683 29.43 34.03 -3.67
N ILE A 684 30.15 35.15 -3.67
CA ILE A 684 31.49 35.26 -3.07
C ILE A 684 31.40 35.82 -1.66
N VAL A 685 31.98 35.10 -0.69
CA VAL A 685 32.09 35.53 0.71
C VAL A 685 33.57 35.75 1.08
N LEU A 686 33.98 37.00 1.25
CA LEU A 686 35.38 37.35 1.58
C LEU A 686 35.58 37.58 3.08
N LYS A 687 36.84 37.59 3.53
CA LYS A 687 37.20 37.89 4.92
C LYS A 687 37.19 39.39 5.20
N VAL A 688 36.69 39.79 6.37
CA VAL A 688 36.69 41.21 6.80
C VAL A 688 38.09 41.74 7.13
N PHE A 689 38.30 43.04 6.92
CA PHE A 689 39.53 43.77 7.26
C PHE A 689 39.26 45.25 7.54
N PRO A 690 40.11 45.98 8.30
CA PRO A 690 39.85 47.39 8.58
C PRO A 690 39.60 48.22 7.31
N GLY A 691 38.40 48.82 7.20
CA GLY A 691 37.99 49.62 6.04
C GLY A 691 37.29 48.86 4.91
N TYR A 692 36.98 47.57 5.07
CA TYR A 692 36.36 46.74 4.01
C TYR A 692 35.06 47.33 3.42
N GLU A 693 34.23 48.01 4.22
CA GLU A 693 32.98 48.66 3.76
C GLU A 693 33.21 49.83 2.82
N SER A 694 34.43 50.37 2.77
CA SER A 694 34.79 51.52 1.94
C SER A 694 35.39 51.15 0.58
N CYS A 695 35.55 49.86 0.29
CA CYS A 695 36.04 49.41 -1.02
C CYS A 695 35.02 49.70 -2.13
N ALA A 696 35.54 50.13 -3.29
CA ALA A 696 34.72 50.52 -4.44
C ALA A 696 33.88 49.36 -4.99
N ASN A 697 34.46 48.15 -5.03
CA ASN A 697 33.75 46.91 -5.26
C ASN A 697 33.44 46.24 -3.92
N GLN A 698 32.35 45.47 -3.88
CA GLN A 698 31.92 44.70 -2.72
C GLN A 698 31.66 43.24 -3.14
N PRO A 699 32.02 42.25 -2.32
CA PRO A 699 31.60 40.86 -2.51
C PRO A 699 30.14 40.68 -2.11
N ASP A 700 29.58 39.49 -2.35
CA ASP A 700 28.19 39.16 -1.97
C ASP A 700 28.01 39.04 -0.46
N GLY A 701 29.09 38.68 0.26
CA GLY A 701 29.09 38.58 1.71
C GLY A 701 30.47 38.73 2.32
N TRP A 702 30.47 38.90 3.64
CA TRP A 702 31.67 39.03 4.46
C TRP A 702 31.64 38.02 5.60
N HIS A 703 32.78 37.46 5.97
CA HIS A 703 32.93 36.58 7.14
C HIS A 703 34.15 36.97 7.99
N GLN A 704 34.16 36.53 9.24
CA GLN A 704 35.30 36.69 10.14
C GLN A 704 35.82 35.34 10.61
N TYR A 705 37.12 35.13 10.48
CA TYR A 705 37.80 33.93 10.96
C TYR A 705 38.34 34.14 12.38
N ALA A 706 38.02 33.22 13.30
CA ALA A 706 38.46 33.25 14.70
C ALA A 706 38.24 34.60 15.43
N PRO A 707 36.98 35.07 15.58
CA PRO A 707 36.71 36.31 16.28
C PRO A 707 37.22 36.24 17.73
N GLY A 708 37.88 37.30 18.21
CA GLY A 708 38.32 37.41 19.60
C GLY A 708 37.19 37.49 20.64
N GLN A 709 35.93 37.33 20.20
CA GLN A 709 34.71 37.35 20.99
C GLN A 709 33.79 36.21 20.53
N ARG A 710 32.92 35.70 21.42
CA ARG A 710 31.93 34.66 21.11
C ARG A 710 30.92 35.10 20.02
N THR A 711 30.80 36.40 19.78
CA THR A 711 29.88 37.04 18.83
C THR A 711 30.54 38.28 18.23
N ASP A 712 30.37 38.50 16.92
CA ASP A 712 30.81 39.72 16.22
C ASP A 712 29.75 40.14 15.18
N SER A 713 29.64 41.44 14.88
CA SER A 713 28.55 42.04 14.08
C SER A 713 29.10 43.00 13.02
N GLN A 714 28.93 42.67 11.74
CA GLN A 714 29.54 43.36 10.60
C GLN A 714 28.51 43.82 9.55
N GLY A 715 27.57 44.69 9.93
CA GLY A 715 26.70 45.42 8.98
C GLY A 715 25.33 44.79 8.65
N ALA A 716 24.79 45.11 7.46
CA ALA A 716 23.37 44.93 7.10
C ALA A 716 22.88 43.47 6.94
N PHE A 717 23.79 42.50 6.98
CA PHE A 717 23.49 41.06 6.95
C PHE A 717 23.69 40.48 8.38
N ARG A 718 22.58 40.37 9.12
CA ARG A 718 22.47 40.02 10.57
C ARG A 718 22.49 38.48 10.77
N LEU A 719 22.79 37.82 11.92
CA LEU A 719 23.22 38.15 13.30
C LEU A 719 23.70 36.84 14.03
N HIS A 720 24.74 36.92 14.87
CA HIS A 720 25.20 35.84 15.79
C HIS A 720 24.36 35.78 17.09
N TYR A 721 23.07 35.44 16.94
CA TYR A 721 22.22 34.63 17.83
C TYR A 721 20.90 34.53 17.06
N GLN A 722 20.68 33.39 16.39
CA GLN A 722 19.49 33.07 15.57
C GLN A 722 18.65 34.29 15.10
N PRO A 723 18.85 34.90 13.90
CA PRO A 723 18.96 34.23 12.62
C PRO A 723 20.05 34.82 11.66
N ARG A 724 20.79 33.94 10.96
CA ARG A 724 21.31 34.03 9.58
C ARG A 724 22.86 34.05 9.49
N LEU A 725 23.43 32.89 9.14
CA LEU A 725 24.82 32.44 8.88
C LEU A 725 25.84 32.55 10.03
N LEU A 726 25.90 31.50 10.88
CA LEU A 726 27.03 31.24 11.80
C LEU A 726 28.18 30.59 11.04
N VAL A 727 29.44 30.92 11.33
CA VAL A 727 30.56 30.01 11.07
C VAL A 727 31.40 29.96 12.34
N GLY A 728 31.50 28.78 12.95
CA GLY A 728 32.31 28.53 14.14
C GLY A 728 33.48 27.59 13.81
N GLY A 729 34.65 27.88 14.38
CA GLY A 729 35.84 27.02 14.37
C GLY A 729 36.05 26.29 15.69
#